data_AF-A0A8J7IR99-F1
#
_entry.id   AF-A0A8J7IR99-F1
#
_cell.length_a   1.000
_cell.length_b   1.000
_cell.length_c   1.000
_cell.angle_alpha   90.00
_cell.angle_beta   90.00
_cell.angle_gamma   90.00
#
_symmetry.space_group_name_H-M   'P 1'
#
loop_
_entity.id
_entity.type
_entity.pdbx_description
1 polymer ?
#
loop_
_entity_poly.entity_id
_entity_poly.type
_entity_poly.pdbx_seq_one_letter_code
_entity_poly.pdbx_strand_id
1 'polypeptide(L)'
;MRRIEGKSMSFGIGWGMIAVVLALVAAGPVEASVLNSCVTYCHRMPPKDGTRKGNLHFDSRSSAFGGSHSTHALGTVSTCERCHPGASGYSFGHMTSAAKPVIKVGSNINNSPATGAYNKAGVKATFFNQTSLPVLGSCSNVNCHFNSATDTWGTAPYATADTTSCAKCHGAPPATGNHAKHVTVFGGTVSSCARCHPDHAAESAKFQHATSAAAGHRNLIVVPGSGAYGTGRTVYPNYLPSGSGSYASCTNVYCHSTVQGGGTTGGGAPSAFGTVAWGGAALSCGSCHADESGLAATGSHALHAGTTGNGQYACATCHNGTVPPVQEQNHADGNINLSFSTPTQLTAPMVQATQYSNGSAFSPSAAYGSCSNTSCHGSGSPTWGANTTRVSCEKCHGSAATVPFYATNAATATSDAKAGAHTNHLNATSSGHNITGNIACTECHTVPATVNTLGHFSSASLITFGTLTKSGGGTPSFTRANRTCSATYCHGATLVGGSKTSPVWNTPFLTGSAANDCATCHGYPPPEGPHLPTKLPTECAGCHPNVNAAGTGFINPALHINGTIDVNSNCDSCHGYPPASAGFVGTSGNWSSAHGENYAGGGGAHTINAHVKKGARPSEGWANCQKCHNPADHVMSPLVWLPSSNIKVRVNSVFAYENLKFARYTSNRLDAANHVTGTCSNINCHFGASPKWDPLH
;
A
#
# COMPACT_ATOMS: atom_id res chain seq x y z
N MET A 1 19.45 -82.14 25.27
CA MET A 1 20.53 -82.22 26.27
C MET A 1 20.08 -81.29 27.41
N ARG A 2 19.44 -81.73 28.51
CA ARG A 2 19.96 -82.54 29.65
C ARG A 2 21.35 -82.08 30.05
N ARG A 3 21.76 -81.88 31.31
CA ARG A 3 21.27 -82.03 32.69
C ARG A 3 22.43 -81.38 33.53
N ILE A 4 22.15 -80.71 34.66
CA ILE A 4 22.50 -81.14 36.04
C ILE A 4 24.00 -81.41 36.28
N GLU A 5 24.55 -80.75 37.31
CA GLU A 5 25.33 -81.29 38.47
C GLU A 5 26.05 -80.11 39.17
N GLY A 6 26.05 -79.86 40.49
CA GLY A 6 25.59 -80.63 41.66
C GLY A 6 26.77 -81.22 42.46
N LYS A 7 27.14 -80.60 43.59
CA LYS A 7 27.87 -81.16 44.77
C LYS A 7 28.09 -80.04 45.81
N SER A 8 28.00 -80.17 47.14
CA SER A 8 27.50 -81.19 48.08
C SER A 8 27.73 -80.67 49.53
N MET A 9 26.71 -80.78 50.40
CA MET A 9 26.65 -81.16 51.85
C MET A 9 27.80 -80.76 52.81
N SER A 10 27.61 -80.36 54.09
CA SER A 10 26.85 -81.01 55.16
C SER A 10 26.70 -80.13 56.43
N PHE A 11 25.68 -80.48 57.22
CA PHE A 11 25.28 -80.00 58.54
C PHE A 11 26.24 -80.38 59.70
N GLY A 12 26.15 -79.61 60.79
CA GLY A 12 26.57 -80.00 62.13
C GLY A 12 25.94 -79.11 63.21
N ILE A 13 24.73 -79.44 63.63
CA ILE A 13 24.05 -78.87 64.81
C ILE A 13 24.36 -79.77 66.01
N GLY A 14 24.87 -79.20 67.09
CA GLY A 14 24.94 -79.81 68.42
C GLY A 14 24.11 -79.01 69.41
N TRP A 15 23.02 -79.61 69.89
CA TRP A 15 22.08 -79.07 70.87
C TRP A 15 22.63 -79.11 72.29
N GLY A 16 22.36 -78.05 73.07
CA GLY A 16 21.67 -78.14 74.37
C GLY A 16 22.49 -78.47 75.62
N MET A 17 22.60 -77.49 76.52
CA MET A 17 22.21 -77.51 77.96
C MET A 17 22.65 -76.16 78.56
N ILE A 18 21.78 -75.17 78.75
CA ILE A 18 20.82 -74.98 79.86
C ILE A 18 21.49 -74.87 81.24
N ALA A 19 21.08 -73.83 81.97
CA ALA A 19 21.27 -73.50 83.38
C ALA A 19 22.51 -72.64 83.69
N VAL A 20 22.35 -71.30 83.72
CA VAL A 20 21.89 -70.53 84.90
C VAL A 20 22.89 -70.65 86.04
N VAL A 21 23.74 -69.63 86.19
CA VAL A 21 24.25 -68.97 87.42
C VAL A 21 25.56 -68.29 87.01
N LEU A 22 25.50 -67.01 86.64
CA LEU A 22 26.55 -65.97 86.76
C LEU A 22 26.17 -64.79 85.84
N ALA A 23 25.06 -64.12 86.16
CA ALA A 23 24.66 -62.87 85.55
C ALA A 23 24.64 -61.77 86.60
N LEU A 24 25.81 -61.48 87.19
CA LEU A 24 26.10 -60.24 87.92
C LEU A 24 27.61 -60.07 88.00
N VAL A 25 28.05 -58.85 87.73
CA VAL A 25 29.43 -58.33 87.81
C VAL A 25 30.29 -58.45 86.53
N ALA A 26 29.91 -57.65 85.53
CA ALA A 26 30.86 -56.98 84.63
C ALA A 26 30.22 -55.69 84.07
N ALA A 27 29.83 -54.78 84.96
CA ALA A 27 29.44 -53.41 84.57
C ALA A 27 30.71 -52.55 84.45
N GLY A 28 31.32 -52.56 83.26
CA GLY A 28 32.13 -51.43 82.83
C GLY A 28 31.24 -50.19 82.62
N PRO A 29 31.78 -48.96 82.61
CA PRO A 29 30.98 -47.76 82.56
C PRO A 29 30.12 -47.78 81.29
N VAL A 30 28.80 -47.87 81.49
CA VAL A 30 27.82 -47.71 80.44
C VAL A 30 27.90 -46.24 80.02
N GLU A 31 28.46 -45.97 78.86
CA GLU A 31 28.31 -44.67 78.18
C GLU A 31 26.81 -44.40 78.04
N ALA A 32 26.29 -43.51 78.88
CA ALA A 32 24.92 -43.03 78.83
C ALA A 32 24.74 -42.13 77.60
N SER A 33 24.65 -42.69 76.38
CA SER A 33 24.61 -41.91 75.14
C SER A 33 23.28 -41.95 74.38
N VAL A 34 22.23 -42.63 74.88
CA VAL A 34 20.91 -42.68 74.21
C VAL A 34 19.83 -41.81 74.88
N LEU A 35 20.14 -41.15 76.01
CA LEU A 35 19.19 -40.28 76.73
C LEU A 35 19.54 -38.78 76.74
N ASN A 36 20.51 -38.33 75.95
CA ASN A 36 21.14 -37.01 76.16
C ASN A 36 21.17 -36.07 74.94
N SER A 37 20.11 -36.06 74.11
CA SER A 37 20.00 -35.08 73.02
C SER A 37 18.77 -34.19 73.15
N CYS A 38 18.92 -32.92 72.78
CA CYS A 38 17.86 -31.89 72.74
C CYS A 38 16.61 -32.30 71.93
N VAL A 39 16.72 -33.38 71.14
CA VAL A 39 15.74 -33.84 70.15
C VAL A 39 14.60 -34.66 70.74
N THR A 40 14.80 -35.26 71.93
CA THR A 40 13.95 -36.37 72.39
C THR A 40 13.20 -36.09 73.70
N TYR A 41 13.75 -35.26 74.61
CA TYR A 41 13.24 -35.22 76.00
C TYR A 41 12.45 -33.96 76.40
N CYS A 42 12.90 -32.75 76.05
CA CYS A 42 12.24 -31.52 76.50
C CYS A 42 11.37 -30.89 75.41
N HIS A 43 11.90 -30.75 74.19
CA HIS A 43 11.23 -30.13 73.05
C HIS A 43 11.56 -30.93 71.77
N ARG A 44 10.68 -30.94 70.77
CA ARG A 44 11.03 -31.48 69.43
C ARG A 44 12.08 -30.56 68.76
N MET A 45 12.82 -31.03 67.75
CA MET A 45 13.60 -30.14 66.86
C MET A 45 13.01 -30.13 65.44
N PRO A 46 12.58 -28.97 64.91
CA PRO A 46 12.47 -27.68 65.60
C PRO A 46 11.42 -27.74 66.73
N PRO A 47 11.49 -26.82 67.72
CA PRO A 47 10.50 -26.79 68.79
C PRO A 47 9.08 -26.69 68.25
N LYS A 48 8.15 -27.43 68.87
CA LYS A 48 6.74 -27.38 68.47
C LYS A 48 6.15 -26.02 68.85
N ASP A 49 5.53 -25.36 67.90
CA ASP A 49 4.86 -24.08 68.14
C ASP A 49 3.49 -24.31 68.79
N GLY A 50 3.15 -23.48 69.79
CA GLY A 50 1.86 -23.50 70.47
C GLY A 50 1.89 -22.85 71.86
N THR A 51 0.72 -22.54 72.41
CA THR A 51 0.61 -22.09 73.81
C THR A 51 1.14 -23.17 74.74
N ARG A 52 2.06 -22.77 75.63
CA ARG A 52 2.58 -23.64 76.68
C ARG A 52 1.40 -24.05 77.57
N LYS A 53 0.87 -25.26 77.39
CA LYS A 53 -0.14 -25.79 78.33
C LYS A 53 0.58 -25.98 79.66
N GLY A 54 0.15 -25.25 80.69
CA GLY A 54 0.64 -25.50 82.04
C GLY A 54 0.31 -26.94 82.40
N ASN A 55 1.32 -27.80 82.55
CA ASN A 55 1.14 -29.08 83.20
C ASN A 55 2.12 -29.19 84.37
N LEU A 56 1.61 -29.67 85.51
CA LEU A 56 2.22 -29.69 86.83
C LEU A 56 3.08 -30.95 87.08
N HIS A 57 3.49 -31.69 86.04
CA HIS A 57 4.23 -32.94 86.25
C HIS A 57 5.22 -33.26 85.11
N PHE A 58 6.43 -33.66 85.49
CA PHE A 58 7.60 -33.86 84.62
C PHE A 58 7.55 -35.09 83.68
N ASP A 59 6.41 -35.74 83.48
CA ASP A 59 6.33 -37.02 82.74
C ASP A 59 5.40 -37.07 81.51
N SER A 60 4.94 -35.93 80.96
CA SER A 60 4.26 -35.92 79.66
C SER A 60 4.96 -35.02 78.64
N ARG A 61 5.64 -35.67 77.69
CA ARG A 61 6.38 -35.10 76.55
C ARG A 61 5.52 -34.19 75.67
N SER A 62 5.59 -32.87 75.87
CA SER A 62 5.63 -31.82 74.81
C SER A 62 5.37 -30.43 75.40
N SER A 63 6.43 -29.71 75.74
CA SER A 63 6.33 -28.27 75.98
C SER A 63 6.42 -27.56 74.63
N ALA A 64 5.27 -27.19 74.07
CA ALA A 64 5.22 -26.27 72.95
C ALA A 64 5.73 -24.88 73.41
N PHE A 65 6.45 -24.17 72.54
CA PHE A 65 6.81 -22.78 72.78
C PHE A 65 5.89 -21.87 71.98
N GLY A 66 5.54 -20.71 72.55
CA GLY A 66 4.92 -19.65 71.78
C GLY A 66 5.91 -19.17 70.70
N GLY A 67 5.47 -19.15 69.44
CA GLY A 67 6.33 -18.75 68.34
C GLY A 67 6.02 -19.43 67.02
N SER A 68 6.95 -19.28 66.08
CA SER A 68 6.87 -19.83 64.71
C SER A 68 8.15 -20.61 64.33
N HIS A 69 8.79 -21.31 65.26
CA HIS A 69 10.05 -22.04 65.04
C HIS A 69 9.93 -23.13 63.96
N SER A 70 8.79 -23.80 63.87
CA SER A 70 8.53 -24.85 62.88
C SER A 70 8.56 -24.34 61.43
N THR A 71 8.36 -23.03 61.24
CA THR A 71 8.44 -22.36 59.92
C THR A 71 9.83 -21.75 59.63
N HIS A 72 10.72 -21.70 60.62
CA HIS A 72 12.02 -21.02 60.52
C HIS A 72 13.24 -21.93 60.68
N ALA A 73 13.07 -23.18 61.14
CA ALA A 73 14.16 -24.13 61.34
C ALA A 73 13.80 -25.52 60.80
N LEU A 74 14.78 -26.20 60.20
CA LEU A 74 14.62 -27.51 59.55
C LEU A 74 15.03 -28.69 60.46
N GLY A 75 15.14 -28.45 61.77
CA GLY A 75 15.42 -29.48 62.77
C GLY A 75 16.90 -29.85 62.95
N THR A 76 17.83 -29.09 62.35
CA THR A 76 19.28 -29.25 62.58
C THR A 76 19.84 -28.12 63.44
N VAL A 77 20.86 -28.41 64.24
CA VAL A 77 21.54 -27.42 65.12
C VAL A 77 22.05 -26.21 64.32
N SER A 78 22.56 -26.45 63.11
CA SER A 78 23.06 -25.39 62.21
C SER A 78 21.98 -24.40 61.75
N THR A 79 20.70 -24.79 61.73
CA THR A 79 19.60 -23.86 61.44
C THR A 79 19.28 -22.95 62.62
N CYS A 80 19.49 -23.41 63.85
CA CYS A 80 19.32 -22.63 65.07
C CYS A 80 20.44 -21.60 65.25
N GLU A 81 21.68 -21.95 64.91
CA GLU A 81 22.86 -21.07 65.03
C GLU A 81 22.71 -19.75 64.26
N ARG A 82 21.91 -19.73 63.19
CA ARG A 82 21.63 -18.52 62.39
C ARG A 82 20.95 -17.42 63.21
N CYS A 83 20.13 -17.80 64.18
CA CYS A 83 19.40 -16.89 65.05
C CYS A 83 19.98 -16.88 66.47
N HIS A 84 20.57 -17.99 66.90
CA HIS A 84 21.10 -18.23 68.24
C HIS A 84 22.59 -18.54 68.20
N PRO A 85 23.47 -17.53 68.17
CA PRO A 85 24.92 -17.75 68.16
C PRO A 85 25.36 -18.63 69.34
N GLY A 86 26.17 -19.66 69.05
CA GLY A 86 26.63 -20.63 70.03
C GLY A 86 25.65 -21.75 70.36
N ALA A 87 24.55 -21.91 69.59
CA ALA A 87 23.57 -22.97 69.81
C ALA A 87 24.14 -24.39 69.75
N SER A 88 25.23 -24.63 69.01
CA SER A 88 25.97 -25.90 69.06
C SER A 88 26.56 -26.24 70.42
N GLY A 89 26.82 -25.24 71.26
CA GLY A 89 27.34 -25.40 72.62
C GLY A 89 26.26 -25.47 73.71
N TYR A 90 24.97 -25.41 73.36
CA TYR A 90 23.90 -25.45 74.35
C TYR A 90 23.73 -26.87 74.89
N SER A 91 23.86 -27.02 76.22
CA SER A 91 23.65 -28.29 76.92
C SER A 91 22.30 -28.34 77.64
N PHE A 92 21.99 -29.47 78.28
CA PHE A 92 20.73 -29.72 79.01
C PHE A 92 20.36 -28.62 80.04
N GLY A 93 21.35 -27.88 80.57
CA GLY A 93 21.17 -26.84 81.59
C GLY A 93 21.06 -25.39 81.08
N HIS A 94 20.78 -25.14 79.79
CA HIS A 94 20.70 -23.79 79.23
C HIS A 94 19.60 -22.87 79.84
N MET A 95 18.79 -23.39 80.77
CA MET A 95 17.77 -22.64 81.52
C MET A 95 18.23 -22.15 82.91
N THR A 96 19.36 -22.64 83.47
CA THR A 96 19.64 -22.47 84.91
C THR A 96 21.13 -22.31 85.24
N SER A 97 21.70 -21.10 85.11
CA SER A 97 22.70 -20.50 86.04
C SER A 97 23.55 -19.40 85.39
N ALA A 98 24.11 -18.52 86.23
CA ALA A 98 25.01 -17.41 85.87
C ALA A 98 26.32 -17.80 85.14
N ALA A 99 26.60 -19.10 84.95
CA ALA A 99 27.87 -19.61 84.40
C ALA A 99 27.73 -20.33 83.03
N LYS A 100 26.53 -20.48 82.44
CA LYS A 100 26.30 -21.07 81.10
C LYS A 100 25.22 -20.31 80.32
N PRO A 101 25.28 -20.26 78.98
CA PRO A 101 24.67 -19.19 78.19
C PRO A 101 23.14 -19.29 78.18
N VAL A 102 22.47 -18.24 78.65
CA VAL A 102 21.07 -18.00 78.31
C VAL A 102 20.96 -17.93 76.79
N ILE A 103 19.90 -18.50 76.22
CA ILE A 103 19.67 -18.47 74.77
C ILE A 103 19.68 -17.00 74.30
N LYS A 104 20.70 -16.63 73.52
CA LYS A 104 20.86 -15.28 72.97
C LYS A 104 20.31 -15.24 71.56
N VAL A 105 19.85 -14.07 71.14
CA VAL A 105 19.59 -13.82 69.72
C VAL A 105 20.74 -13.01 69.16
N GLY A 106 21.26 -13.43 68.01
CA GLY A 106 22.34 -12.72 67.32
C GLY A 106 21.92 -11.31 66.94
N SER A 107 22.82 -10.35 67.10
CA SER A 107 22.61 -8.96 66.68
C SER A 107 22.88 -8.73 65.18
N ASN A 108 23.44 -9.72 64.48
CA ASN A 108 23.71 -9.71 63.04
C ASN A 108 23.18 -10.99 62.38
N ILE A 109 21.85 -11.15 62.38
CA ILE A 109 21.19 -12.33 61.79
C ILE A 109 21.36 -12.29 60.27
N ASN A 110 22.05 -13.30 59.72
CA ASN A 110 22.32 -13.47 58.29
C ASN A 110 23.04 -12.29 57.62
N ASN A 111 24.12 -11.80 58.23
CA ASN A 111 24.96 -10.72 57.69
C ASN A 111 24.16 -9.43 57.35
N SER A 112 23.20 -9.07 58.20
CA SER A 112 22.51 -7.79 58.09
C SER A 112 23.47 -6.64 58.45
N PRO A 113 23.61 -5.61 57.60
CA PRO A 113 24.50 -4.48 57.85
C PRO A 113 23.98 -3.57 58.97
N ALA A 114 22.68 -3.59 59.23
CA ALA A 114 22.07 -2.95 60.39
C ALA A 114 21.94 -3.95 61.52
N THR A 115 22.15 -3.51 62.76
CA THR A 115 21.99 -4.36 63.96
C THR A 115 20.56 -4.88 64.04
N GLY A 116 20.41 -6.19 63.82
CA GLY A 116 19.17 -6.94 63.99
C GLY A 116 18.74 -6.92 65.45
N ALA A 117 17.46 -6.69 65.70
CA ALA A 117 16.90 -6.64 67.05
C ALA A 117 15.61 -7.45 67.15
N TYR A 118 15.48 -8.20 68.25
CA TYR A 118 14.21 -8.75 68.70
C TYR A 118 13.59 -7.73 69.67
N ASN A 119 12.54 -7.04 69.22
CA ASN A 119 11.87 -5.97 69.94
C ASN A 119 10.79 -6.56 70.84
N LYS A 120 10.91 -6.33 72.15
CA LYS A 120 9.92 -6.74 73.15
C LYS A 120 9.48 -5.52 73.95
N ALA A 121 8.18 -5.21 73.94
CA ALA A 121 7.60 -4.08 74.67
C ALA A 121 8.34 -2.74 74.47
N GLY A 122 8.78 -2.46 73.24
CA GLY A 122 9.52 -1.22 72.89
C GLY A 122 11.03 -1.26 73.17
N VAL A 123 11.56 -2.34 73.73
CA VAL A 123 13.01 -2.49 74.01
C VAL A 123 13.66 -3.43 72.98
N LYS A 124 14.74 -2.96 72.33
CA LYS A 124 15.61 -3.78 71.47
C LYS A 124 16.41 -4.75 72.34
N ALA A 125 15.98 -6.01 72.41
CA ALA A 125 16.58 -6.98 73.30
C ALA A 125 17.46 -7.99 72.51
N THR A 126 18.74 -8.09 72.87
CA THR A 126 19.66 -9.17 72.42
C THR A 126 19.52 -10.44 73.29
N PHE A 127 18.63 -10.38 74.28
CA PHE A 127 18.39 -11.38 75.31
C PHE A 127 16.91 -11.36 75.73
N PHE A 128 16.30 -12.52 75.96
CA PHE A 128 14.99 -12.59 76.61
C PHE A 128 14.95 -13.75 77.62
N ASN A 129 14.32 -13.50 78.77
CA ASN A 129 14.08 -14.53 79.77
C ASN A 129 12.90 -15.43 79.32
N GLN A 130 13.12 -16.75 79.26
CA GLN A 130 12.06 -17.72 78.96
C GLN A 130 11.19 -17.94 80.20
N THR A 131 10.20 -17.05 80.38
CA THR A 131 9.19 -17.18 81.44
C THR A 131 8.07 -18.14 81.02
N SER A 132 7.28 -18.64 81.98
CA SER A 132 6.14 -19.54 81.74
C SER A 132 5.04 -18.91 80.87
N LEU A 133 4.98 -17.58 80.79
CA LEU A 133 4.10 -16.79 79.93
C LEU A 133 4.94 -15.80 79.09
N PRO A 134 5.58 -16.27 78.00
CA PRO A 134 6.47 -15.41 77.22
C PRO A 134 5.65 -14.35 76.46
N VAL A 135 5.89 -13.07 76.75
CA VAL A 135 5.47 -11.98 75.86
C VAL A 135 6.37 -12.01 74.62
N LEU A 136 5.77 -12.36 73.48
CA LEU A 136 6.45 -12.46 72.19
C LEU A 136 6.67 -11.07 71.59
N GLY A 137 7.72 -10.93 70.80
CA GLY A 137 8.18 -9.68 70.22
C GLY A 137 8.30 -9.76 68.70
N SER A 138 8.75 -8.69 68.06
CA SER A 138 8.98 -8.64 66.60
C SER A 138 10.46 -8.57 66.26
N CYS A 139 10.85 -9.08 65.10
CA CYS A 139 12.18 -8.89 64.55
C CYS A 139 12.24 -7.56 63.78
N SER A 140 13.39 -6.91 63.76
CA SER A 140 13.66 -5.75 62.90
C SER A 140 15.11 -5.77 62.42
N ASN A 141 15.38 -5.14 61.27
CA ASN A 141 16.72 -5.10 60.67
C ASN A 141 17.32 -6.49 60.41
N VAL A 142 16.49 -7.48 60.10
CA VAL A 142 16.92 -8.83 59.74
C VAL A 142 16.85 -8.98 58.22
N ASN A 143 17.96 -9.37 57.60
CA ASN A 143 18.05 -9.57 56.14
C ASN A 143 17.03 -10.62 55.64
N CYS A 144 16.68 -11.61 56.46
CA CYS A 144 15.61 -12.58 56.16
C CYS A 144 14.20 -11.99 56.02
N HIS A 145 13.95 -10.82 56.62
CA HIS A 145 12.67 -10.12 56.54
C HIS A 145 12.84 -8.76 55.84
N PHE A 146 13.73 -8.69 54.85
CA PHE A 146 13.95 -7.51 54.02
C PHE A 146 14.29 -6.24 54.81
N ASN A 147 14.91 -6.41 55.98
CA ASN A 147 15.23 -5.35 56.94
C ASN A 147 14.01 -4.60 57.51
N SER A 148 12.79 -5.09 57.26
CA SER A 148 11.54 -4.56 57.79
C SER A 148 11.26 -5.06 59.21
N ALA A 149 10.42 -4.32 59.95
CA ALA A 149 9.85 -4.83 61.19
C ALA A 149 8.84 -5.95 60.85
N THR A 150 8.97 -7.09 61.52
CA THR A 150 8.04 -8.20 61.36
C THR A 150 6.80 -7.99 62.22
N ASP A 151 5.74 -8.75 61.95
CA ASP A 151 4.68 -8.97 62.93
C ASP A 151 5.25 -9.69 64.16
N THR A 152 4.43 -9.77 65.21
CA THR A 152 4.83 -10.45 66.45
C THR A 152 5.12 -11.93 66.17
N TRP A 153 6.23 -12.43 66.68
CA TRP A 153 6.63 -13.83 66.60
C TRP A 153 5.48 -14.73 67.08
N GLY A 154 5.17 -15.79 66.33
CA GLY A 154 3.99 -16.64 66.58
C GLY A 154 2.71 -16.25 65.84
N THR A 155 2.71 -15.15 65.09
CA THR A 155 1.61 -14.82 64.17
C THR A 155 1.51 -15.86 63.05
N ALA A 156 0.29 -16.15 62.60
CA ALA A 156 0.05 -17.08 61.50
C ALA A 156 0.74 -16.60 60.21
N PRO A 157 1.28 -17.52 59.37
CA PRO A 157 1.80 -17.17 58.07
C PRO A 157 0.74 -16.48 57.18
N TYR A 158 1.19 -15.63 56.25
CA TYR A 158 0.29 -15.03 55.27
C TYR A 158 -0.38 -16.12 54.41
N ALA A 159 -1.71 -16.16 54.42
CA ALA A 159 -2.48 -17.21 53.76
C ALA A 159 -2.86 -16.85 52.31
N THR A 160 -2.95 -15.56 51.98
CA THR A 160 -3.29 -15.04 50.65
C THR A 160 -2.09 -14.34 50.02
N ALA A 161 -1.92 -14.52 48.70
CA ALA A 161 -0.99 -13.73 47.90
C ALA A 161 -1.78 -12.60 47.23
N ASP A 162 -1.68 -11.40 47.81
CA ASP A 162 -2.34 -10.17 47.35
C ASP A 162 -1.38 -8.98 47.49
N THR A 163 -1.78 -7.80 46.98
CA THR A 163 -0.94 -6.60 47.03
C THR A 163 -0.62 -6.16 48.45
N THR A 164 -1.50 -6.45 49.43
CA THR A 164 -1.29 -6.07 50.84
C THR A 164 -0.24 -6.95 51.52
N SER A 165 -0.26 -8.24 51.24
CA SER A 165 0.70 -9.23 51.75
C SER A 165 2.05 -9.13 51.03
N CYS A 166 2.09 -8.85 49.73
CA CYS A 166 3.33 -8.53 49.01
C CYS A 166 4.00 -7.26 49.58
N ALA A 167 3.21 -6.23 49.91
CA ALA A 167 3.67 -4.95 50.48
C ALA A 167 4.44 -5.10 51.81
N LYS A 168 4.35 -6.27 52.46
CA LYS A 168 5.10 -6.58 53.69
C LYS A 168 6.60 -6.80 53.44
N CYS A 169 6.98 -7.16 52.22
CA CYS A 169 8.37 -7.45 51.85
C CYS A 169 8.93 -6.35 50.93
N HIS A 170 8.19 -5.97 49.89
CA HIS A 170 8.54 -4.92 48.93
C HIS A 170 7.28 -4.19 48.48
N GLY A 171 7.40 -2.97 47.94
CA GLY A 171 6.23 -2.27 47.38
C GLY A 171 5.47 -3.15 46.36
N ALA A 172 4.15 -3.11 46.36
CA ALA A 172 3.30 -3.96 45.52
C ALA A 172 2.23 -3.11 44.79
N PRO A 173 2.55 -2.53 43.63
CA PRO A 173 3.81 -2.67 42.87
C PRO A 173 4.97 -1.83 43.45
N PRO A 174 6.24 -2.19 43.19
CA PRO A 174 7.38 -1.35 43.57
C PRO A 174 7.34 -0.01 42.84
N ALA A 175 7.73 1.08 43.51
CA ALA A 175 7.88 2.39 42.86
C ALA A 175 9.15 2.52 42.01
N THR A 176 10.01 1.50 42.00
CA THR A 176 11.33 1.54 41.39
C THR A 176 11.31 0.98 39.96
N GLY A 177 12.30 1.39 39.16
CA GLY A 177 12.39 1.01 37.75
C GLY A 177 11.19 1.48 36.95
N ASN A 178 10.67 0.62 36.05
CA ASN A 178 9.59 0.98 35.13
C ASN A 178 8.22 0.37 35.50
N HIS A 179 8.03 -0.06 36.76
CA HIS A 179 6.78 -0.71 37.21
C HIS A 179 5.54 0.15 36.97
N ALA A 180 5.61 1.46 37.22
CA ALA A 180 4.47 2.36 37.06
C ALA A 180 3.82 2.22 35.66
N LYS A 181 4.63 2.24 34.59
CA LYS A 181 4.12 2.09 33.21
C LYS A 181 3.53 0.70 32.96
N HIS A 182 4.20 -0.36 33.41
CA HIS A 182 3.74 -1.74 33.19
C HIS A 182 2.46 -2.04 33.98
N VAL A 183 2.30 -1.47 35.16
CA VAL A 183 1.12 -1.59 36.00
C VAL A 183 -0.07 -0.88 35.36
N THR A 184 0.13 0.35 34.84
CA THR A 184 -0.91 1.06 34.08
C THR A 184 -1.41 0.25 32.89
N VAL A 185 -0.50 -0.47 32.22
CA VAL A 185 -0.82 -1.28 31.03
C VAL A 185 -1.51 -2.60 31.41
N PHE A 186 -1.01 -3.33 32.40
CA PHE A 186 -1.49 -4.70 32.71
C PHE A 186 -2.51 -4.79 33.85
N GLY A 187 -2.81 -3.68 34.54
CA GLY A 187 -3.92 -3.58 35.49
C GLY A 187 -3.60 -3.82 36.96
N GLY A 188 -2.32 -3.88 37.37
CA GLY A 188 -1.90 -3.87 38.78
C GLY A 188 -2.44 -4.99 39.69
N THR A 189 -3.08 -6.01 39.13
CA THR A 189 -3.57 -7.18 39.87
C THR A 189 -2.45 -8.19 40.10
N VAL A 190 -2.62 -9.10 41.06
CA VAL A 190 -1.66 -10.19 41.30
C VAL A 190 -1.44 -11.03 40.02
N SER A 191 -2.51 -11.28 39.25
CA SER A 191 -2.44 -11.97 37.97
C SER A 191 -1.64 -11.19 36.92
N SER A 192 -1.61 -9.85 36.98
CA SER A 192 -0.78 -9.04 36.10
C SER A 192 0.71 -9.17 36.41
N CYS A 193 1.07 -9.30 37.69
CA CYS A 193 2.46 -9.49 38.14
C CYS A 193 3.05 -10.81 37.63
N ALA A 194 2.22 -11.87 37.54
CA ALA A 194 2.63 -13.19 37.06
C ALA A 194 3.14 -13.20 35.60
N ARG A 195 2.87 -12.14 34.82
CA ARG A 195 3.44 -11.95 33.46
C ARG A 195 4.94 -11.75 33.46
N CYS A 196 5.51 -11.38 34.60
CA CYS A 196 6.94 -11.19 34.80
C CYS A 196 7.48 -12.00 35.98
N HIS A 197 6.69 -12.22 37.03
CA HIS A 197 7.06 -12.93 38.26
C HIS A 197 6.31 -14.26 38.37
N PRO A 198 6.72 -15.32 37.64
CA PRO A 198 5.99 -16.60 37.60
C PRO A 198 6.18 -17.44 38.86
N ASP A 199 7.21 -17.15 39.67
CA ASP A 199 7.55 -17.86 40.89
C ASP A 199 6.38 -17.88 41.88
N HIS A 200 5.69 -16.76 42.11
CA HIS A 200 4.55 -16.70 43.04
C HIS A 200 3.37 -17.62 42.70
N ALA A 201 3.21 -17.99 41.42
CA ALA A 201 2.15 -18.88 40.97
C ALA A 201 2.53 -20.36 41.12
N ALA A 202 3.81 -20.70 41.00
CA ALA A 202 4.33 -22.06 40.97
C ALA A 202 4.64 -22.66 42.36
N GLU A 203 4.64 -21.84 43.40
CA GLU A 203 4.99 -22.27 44.75
C GLU A 203 3.90 -23.09 45.44
N SER A 204 4.31 -24.18 46.09
CA SER A 204 3.42 -25.06 46.87
C SER A 204 2.93 -24.41 48.17
N ALA A 205 3.69 -23.45 48.72
CA ALA A 205 3.23 -22.53 49.74
C ALA A 205 3.43 -21.10 49.23
N LYS A 206 2.38 -20.29 49.28
CA LYS A 206 2.45 -18.87 48.92
C LYS A 206 3.60 -18.24 49.73
N PHE A 207 4.52 -17.54 49.09
CA PHE A 207 5.72 -16.90 49.69
C PHE A 207 6.98 -17.76 49.84
N GLN A 208 7.10 -18.91 49.16
CA GLN A 208 8.31 -19.73 49.21
C GLN A 208 9.57 -19.00 48.73
N HIS A 209 9.50 -18.13 47.71
CA HIS A 209 10.58 -17.23 47.26
C HIS A 209 10.96 -16.14 48.28
N ALA A 210 10.24 -16.02 49.39
CA ALA A 210 10.55 -15.12 50.49
C ALA A 210 10.98 -15.87 51.76
N THR A 211 10.96 -17.21 51.77
CA THR A 211 11.24 -17.97 53.00
C THR A 211 12.72 -18.04 53.36
N SER A 212 12.98 -17.79 54.64
CA SER A 212 14.28 -17.49 55.25
C SER A 212 15.25 -18.66 55.37
N ALA A 213 14.81 -19.91 55.18
CA ALA A 213 15.55 -21.07 55.67
C ALA A 213 16.37 -21.82 54.61
N ALA A 214 15.98 -21.79 53.34
CA ALA A 214 16.64 -22.55 52.28
C ALA A 214 17.51 -21.63 51.38
N ALA A 215 18.75 -22.06 51.10
CA ALA A 215 19.63 -21.35 50.18
C ALA A 215 19.01 -21.33 48.77
N GLY A 216 18.97 -20.16 48.13
CA GLY A 216 18.45 -20.00 46.76
C GLY A 216 17.01 -19.45 46.65
N HIS A 217 16.24 -19.40 47.74
CA HIS A 217 14.84 -18.95 47.75
C HIS A 217 14.67 -17.44 47.99
N ARG A 218 15.51 -16.59 47.38
CA ARG A 218 15.40 -15.10 47.49
C ARG A 218 15.63 -14.38 46.18
N ASN A 219 15.68 -15.12 45.09
CA ASN A 219 15.83 -14.52 43.78
C ASN A 219 14.42 -14.17 43.31
N LEU A 220 14.15 -12.88 43.10
CA LEU A 220 12.97 -12.46 42.37
C LEU A 220 13.18 -12.83 40.91
N ILE A 221 12.48 -13.86 40.44
CA ILE A 221 12.61 -14.32 39.06
C ILE A 221 11.81 -13.36 38.18
N VAL A 222 12.47 -12.84 37.14
CA VAL A 222 11.82 -12.06 36.08
C VAL A 222 11.89 -12.87 34.79
N VAL A 223 10.73 -13.40 34.38
CA VAL A 223 10.54 -14.04 33.06
C VAL A 223 9.45 -13.25 32.34
N PRO A 224 9.80 -12.35 31.41
CA PRO A 224 8.78 -11.69 30.60
C PRO A 224 8.04 -12.74 29.77
N GLY A 225 6.73 -12.56 29.56
CA GLY A 225 5.89 -13.50 28.79
C GLY A 225 6.33 -13.71 27.33
N SER A 226 7.27 -12.90 26.82
CA SER A 226 7.98 -13.10 25.55
C SER A 226 9.41 -12.55 25.69
N GLY A 227 10.38 -13.16 25.01
CA GLY A 227 11.76 -12.68 24.99
C GLY A 227 12.58 -13.10 26.21
N ALA A 228 13.63 -12.34 26.51
CA ALA A 228 14.53 -12.61 27.62
C ALA A 228 14.76 -11.36 28.48
N TYR A 229 14.95 -11.59 29.78
CA TYR A 229 15.52 -10.63 30.70
C TYR A 229 16.92 -11.14 31.09
N GLY A 230 17.94 -10.29 30.99
CA GLY A 230 19.33 -10.69 31.23
C GLY A 230 19.51 -11.42 32.58
N THR A 231 20.27 -12.52 32.59
CA THR A 231 20.39 -13.45 33.73
C THR A 231 21.35 -13.00 34.85
N GLY A 232 21.61 -11.70 34.97
CA GLY A 232 22.48 -11.16 36.01
C GLY A 232 21.80 -11.18 37.37
N ARG A 233 22.36 -11.91 38.34
CA ARG A 233 21.97 -11.85 39.77
C ARG A 233 22.07 -10.40 40.23
N THR A 234 20.94 -9.71 40.29
CA THR A 234 20.90 -8.29 40.59
C THR A 234 20.00 -8.07 41.78
N VAL A 235 20.61 -7.62 42.89
CA VAL A 235 19.90 -7.25 44.10
C VAL A 235 19.24 -5.90 43.85
N TYR A 236 17.92 -5.86 43.75
CA TYR A 236 17.19 -4.66 43.36
C TYR A 236 17.38 -3.52 44.39
N PRO A 237 17.50 -2.26 43.93
CA PRO A 237 17.36 -1.11 44.81
C PRO A 237 15.97 -1.18 45.47
N ASN A 238 15.93 -1.23 46.79
CA ASN A 238 14.75 -1.37 47.67
C ASN A 238 14.13 -2.77 47.85
N TYR A 239 14.62 -3.85 47.22
CA TYR A 239 14.21 -5.21 47.60
C TYR A 239 14.94 -5.66 48.86
N LEU A 240 16.23 -5.31 48.96
CA LEU A 240 17.02 -5.54 50.15
C LEU A 240 17.93 -4.32 50.35
N PRO A 241 17.66 -3.44 51.34
CA PRO A 241 18.48 -2.25 51.59
C PRO A 241 19.97 -2.55 51.84
N SER A 242 20.28 -3.79 52.21
CA SER A 242 21.65 -4.28 52.44
C SER A 242 22.39 -4.75 51.18
N GLY A 243 21.78 -4.69 50.00
CA GLY A 243 22.45 -5.01 48.75
C GLY A 243 22.37 -3.89 47.73
N SER A 244 23.43 -3.75 46.94
CA SER A 244 23.48 -2.90 45.75
C SER A 244 23.35 -3.78 44.51
N GLY A 245 22.47 -3.42 43.59
CA GLY A 245 22.41 -4.05 42.28
C GLY A 245 21.81 -3.14 41.21
N SER A 246 22.11 -3.50 39.97
CA SER A 246 21.70 -2.77 38.77
C SER A 246 20.49 -3.44 38.13
N TYR A 247 19.77 -2.72 37.30
CA TYR A 247 18.74 -3.35 36.47
C TYR A 247 19.35 -4.07 35.26
N ALA A 248 18.69 -5.11 34.76
CA ALA A 248 19.08 -5.79 33.53
C ALA A 248 18.27 -5.28 32.33
N SER A 249 18.65 -5.72 31.14
CA SER A 249 17.98 -5.35 29.89
C SER A 249 17.01 -6.44 29.43
N CYS A 250 15.88 -5.98 28.89
CA CYS A 250 14.93 -6.77 28.14
C CYS A 250 15.39 -6.85 26.67
N THR A 251 15.42 -8.06 26.11
CA THR A 251 15.70 -8.31 24.69
C THR A 251 14.64 -9.22 24.09
N ASN A 252 14.41 -9.09 22.79
CA ASN A 252 13.46 -9.94 22.05
C ASN A 252 12.03 -9.92 22.63
N VAL A 253 11.63 -8.78 23.22
CA VAL A 253 10.29 -8.59 23.80
C VAL A 253 9.38 -7.98 22.74
N TYR A 254 8.19 -8.55 22.57
CA TYR A 254 7.23 -8.09 21.56
C TYR A 254 6.89 -6.59 21.67
N CYS A 255 6.60 -6.07 22.88
CA CYS A 255 6.30 -4.65 23.08
C CYS A 255 7.49 -3.71 22.82
N HIS A 256 8.71 -4.26 22.72
CA HIS A 256 9.93 -3.52 22.40
C HIS A 256 10.40 -3.84 20.98
N SER A 257 9.48 -4.19 20.09
CA SER A 257 9.77 -4.53 18.70
C SER A 257 9.06 -3.58 17.76
N THR A 258 9.31 -3.74 16.46
CA THR A 258 8.52 -3.09 15.42
C THR A 258 7.12 -3.69 15.25
N VAL A 259 6.73 -4.65 16.11
CA VAL A 259 5.47 -5.42 16.21
C VAL A 259 4.98 -6.13 14.96
N GLN A 260 5.47 -5.75 13.78
CA GLN A 260 5.05 -6.19 12.47
C GLN A 260 6.28 -6.42 11.57
N GLY A 261 6.11 -7.29 10.56
CA GLY A 261 7.10 -7.50 9.51
C GLY A 261 7.40 -6.22 8.73
N GLY A 262 8.67 -6.04 8.33
CA GLY A 262 9.10 -4.89 7.54
C GLY A 262 8.74 -5.02 6.05
N GLY A 263 8.99 -3.96 5.27
CA GLY A 263 8.83 -3.97 3.82
C GLY A 263 7.41 -3.64 3.32
N THR A 264 7.11 -4.03 2.09
CA THR A 264 5.87 -3.65 1.37
C THR A 264 4.67 -4.54 1.69
N THR A 265 4.86 -5.64 2.41
CA THR A 265 3.79 -6.59 2.72
C THR A 265 3.29 -6.48 4.15
N GLY A 266 4.09 -5.94 5.09
CA GLY A 266 3.71 -5.82 6.51
C GLY A 266 3.43 -7.17 7.20
N GLY A 267 3.62 -8.30 6.54
CA GLY A 267 3.25 -9.61 7.07
C GLY A 267 4.38 -10.23 7.89
N GLY A 268 4.01 -11.00 8.92
CA GLY A 268 4.93 -11.84 9.68
C GLY A 268 5.44 -11.24 10.99
N ALA A 269 6.45 -11.89 11.56
CA ALA A 269 7.02 -11.54 12.86
C ALA A 269 7.71 -10.16 12.83
N PRO A 270 7.89 -9.51 13.99
CA PRO A 270 8.57 -8.22 14.07
C PRO A 270 9.93 -8.24 13.39
N SER A 271 10.19 -7.20 12.58
CA SER A 271 11.43 -7.07 11.81
C SER A 271 12.62 -6.59 12.63
N ALA A 272 12.39 -5.94 13.77
CA ALA A 272 13.45 -5.50 14.67
C ALA A 272 12.98 -5.51 16.12
N PHE A 273 13.93 -5.73 17.03
CA PHE A 273 13.72 -5.71 18.48
C PHE A 273 14.71 -4.76 19.13
N GLY A 274 14.21 -3.85 19.95
CA GLY A 274 14.97 -2.99 20.83
C GLY A 274 15.50 -3.76 22.05
N THR A 275 16.74 -3.45 22.43
CA THR A 275 17.29 -3.84 23.74
C THR A 275 17.06 -2.69 24.70
N VAL A 276 16.23 -2.91 25.72
CA VAL A 276 15.76 -1.84 26.63
C VAL A 276 16.16 -2.16 28.05
N ALA A 277 16.92 -1.27 28.69
CA ALA A 277 17.28 -1.41 30.09
C ALA A 277 16.07 -1.14 31.00
N TRP A 278 15.81 -2.04 31.96
CA TRP A 278 14.82 -1.75 32.99
C TRP A 278 15.31 -0.60 33.89
N GLY A 279 14.41 0.32 34.25
CA GLY A 279 14.78 1.58 34.92
C GLY A 279 15.58 2.57 34.05
N GLY A 280 15.73 2.31 32.75
CA GLY A 280 16.27 3.27 31.78
C GLY A 280 15.28 4.38 31.41
N ALA A 281 15.69 5.26 30.49
CA ALA A 281 14.84 6.34 29.99
C ALA A 281 13.55 5.82 29.33
N ALA A 282 12.50 6.65 29.36
CA ALA A 282 11.23 6.33 28.73
C ALA A 282 11.40 6.19 27.21
N LEU A 283 10.74 5.19 26.62
CA LEU A 283 10.70 5.01 25.17
C LEU A 283 9.81 6.08 24.52
N SER A 284 10.24 6.56 23.35
CA SER A 284 9.46 7.45 22.50
C SER A 284 8.74 6.64 21.41
N CYS A 285 7.76 7.22 20.71
CA CYS A 285 7.10 6.52 19.59
C CYS A 285 8.11 6.05 18.52
N GLY A 286 9.11 6.89 18.25
CA GLY A 286 10.23 6.62 17.34
C GLY A 286 11.11 5.42 17.73
N SER A 287 10.99 4.94 18.97
CA SER A 287 11.74 3.78 19.46
C SER A 287 11.15 2.45 18.97
N CYS A 288 9.89 2.44 18.51
CA CYS A 288 9.22 1.22 18.02
C CYS A 288 8.80 1.33 16.54
N HIS A 289 8.34 2.50 16.09
CA HIS A 289 7.95 2.75 14.70
C HIS A 289 8.52 4.05 14.18
N ALA A 290 8.68 4.16 12.87
CA ALA A 290 9.11 5.40 12.24
C ALA A 290 8.03 6.48 12.39
N ASP A 291 8.43 7.74 12.26
CA ASP A 291 7.49 8.83 12.02
C ASP A 291 6.75 8.56 10.70
N GLU A 292 5.43 8.40 10.77
CA GLU A 292 4.60 8.06 9.62
C GLU A 292 4.47 9.21 8.60
N SER A 293 4.95 10.41 8.93
CA SER A 293 5.12 11.50 7.96
C SER A 293 6.49 11.46 7.25
N GLY A 294 7.41 10.60 7.70
CA GLY A 294 8.78 10.49 7.18
C GLY A 294 8.94 9.50 6.03
N LEU A 295 10.14 9.48 5.44
CA LEU A 295 10.49 8.53 4.36
C LEU A 295 10.59 7.07 4.82
N ALA A 296 10.82 6.86 6.12
CA ALA A 296 10.89 5.54 6.73
C ALA A 296 9.53 5.01 7.20
N ALA A 297 8.44 5.75 6.91
CA ALA A 297 7.09 5.41 7.29
C ALA A 297 6.65 4.04 6.73
N THR A 298 5.79 3.36 7.46
CA THR A 298 5.37 1.99 7.15
C THR A 298 4.43 1.95 5.95
N GLY A 299 4.52 0.87 5.17
CA GLY A 299 3.68 0.65 3.99
C GLY A 299 3.74 1.79 2.99
N SER A 300 2.59 2.42 2.71
CA SER A 300 2.47 3.50 1.71
C SER A 300 2.36 4.91 2.31
N HIS A 301 2.62 5.09 3.61
CA HIS A 301 2.50 6.39 4.26
C HIS A 301 3.38 7.46 3.60
N ALA A 302 4.64 7.14 3.28
CA ALA A 302 5.55 8.07 2.60
C ALA A 302 5.02 8.60 1.25
N LEU A 303 4.17 7.82 0.55
CA LEU A 303 3.54 8.24 -0.71
C LEU A 303 2.34 9.18 -0.49
N HIS A 304 1.63 9.02 0.63
CA HIS A 304 0.39 9.73 0.92
C HIS A 304 0.60 10.95 1.81
N ALA A 305 1.34 10.79 2.91
CA ALA A 305 1.59 11.81 3.93
C ALA A 305 3.02 12.39 3.90
N GLY A 306 3.94 11.72 3.19
CA GLY A 306 5.33 12.17 3.12
C GLY A 306 5.53 13.46 2.32
N THR A 307 6.58 14.21 2.67
CA THR A 307 6.95 15.48 2.02
C THR A 307 7.38 15.32 0.56
N THR A 308 7.83 14.13 0.17
CA THR A 308 8.21 13.79 -1.21
C THR A 308 7.13 13.00 -1.96
N GLY A 309 6.01 12.69 -1.31
CA GLY A 309 4.89 11.95 -1.90
C GLY A 309 4.01 12.85 -2.79
N ASN A 310 3.28 12.24 -3.73
CA ASN A 310 2.38 12.97 -4.63
C ASN A 310 1.13 13.53 -3.91
N GLY A 311 0.81 12.99 -2.72
CA GLY A 311 -0.42 13.31 -1.99
C GLY A 311 -0.29 14.48 -1.02
N GLN A 312 0.78 14.52 -0.23
CA GLN A 312 0.96 15.44 0.91
C GLN A 312 -0.34 15.63 1.72
N TYR A 313 -1.07 14.54 1.93
CA TYR A 313 -2.37 14.56 2.58
C TYR A 313 -2.20 14.66 4.10
N ALA A 314 -3.00 15.52 4.73
CA ALA A 314 -3.10 15.55 6.18
C ALA A 314 -3.58 14.18 6.70
N CYS A 315 -3.09 13.72 7.85
CA CYS A 315 -3.49 12.43 8.43
C CYS A 315 -5.00 12.29 8.57
N ALA A 316 -5.69 13.39 8.89
CA ALA A 316 -7.15 13.48 9.02
C ALA A 316 -7.93 13.13 7.74
N THR A 317 -7.27 13.14 6.59
CA THR A 317 -7.85 12.73 5.30
C THR A 317 -8.22 11.25 5.30
N CYS A 318 -7.42 10.43 5.98
CA CYS A 318 -7.63 8.99 6.09
C CYS A 318 -8.06 8.57 7.50
N HIS A 319 -7.45 9.16 8.52
CA HIS A 319 -7.61 8.77 9.92
C HIS A 319 -8.50 9.73 10.69
N ASN A 320 -9.27 9.19 11.63
CA ASN A 320 -10.12 9.98 12.51
C ASN A 320 -9.25 10.80 13.50
N GLY A 321 -8.76 11.96 13.04
CA GLY A 321 -7.88 12.87 13.77
C GLY A 321 -6.39 12.75 13.42
N THR A 322 -5.58 13.68 13.92
CA THR A 322 -4.12 13.62 13.88
C THR A 322 -3.65 12.62 14.95
N VAL A 323 -3.41 11.37 14.54
CA VAL A 323 -2.85 10.28 15.37
C VAL A 323 -3.56 10.16 16.75
N PRO A 324 -4.51 9.23 16.94
CA PRO A 324 -5.29 9.19 18.18
C PRO A 324 -4.38 9.27 19.41
N PRO A 325 -4.74 10.04 20.46
CA PRO A 325 -3.94 10.08 21.68
C PRO A 325 -3.69 8.65 22.12
N VAL A 326 -2.41 8.32 22.35
CA VAL A 326 -1.96 6.97 22.67
C VAL A 326 -2.81 6.44 23.80
N GLN A 327 -3.74 5.53 23.51
CA GLN A 327 -4.32 4.69 24.55
C GLN A 327 -3.30 3.59 24.79
N GLU A 328 -2.59 3.67 25.92
CA GLU A 328 -1.54 2.71 26.25
C GLU A 328 -2.04 1.27 26.27
N GLN A 329 -3.32 1.05 26.59
CA GLN A 329 -3.95 -0.27 26.59
C GLN A 329 -3.98 -0.88 25.18
N ASN A 330 -4.21 -0.05 24.15
CA ASN A 330 -4.29 -0.49 22.75
C ASN A 330 -2.93 -0.84 22.14
N HIS A 331 -1.82 -0.51 22.80
CA HIS A 331 -0.47 -0.94 22.37
C HIS A 331 -0.06 -2.27 23.01
N ALA A 332 -0.87 -2.79 23.94
CA ALA A 332 -0.58 -4.00 24.70
C ALA A 332 -1.69 -5.06 24.60
N ASP A 333 -2.72 -4.81 23.80
CA ASP A 333 -3.86 -5.71 23.57
C ASP A 333 -3.54 -6.81 22.52
N GLY A 334 -2.38 -6.72 21.87
CA GLY A 334 -1.94 -7.67 20.84
C GLY A 334 -2.49 -7.40 19.45
N ASN A 335 -3.08 -6.22 19.22
CA ASN A 335 -3.64 -5.81 17.93
C ASN A 335 -2.97 -4.54 17.40
N ILE A 336 -2.96 -4.39 16.08
CA ILE A 336 -2.75 -3.09 15.43
C ILE A 336 -4.13 -2.41 15.35
N ASN A 337 -4.25 -1.28 16.03
CA ASN A 337 -5.48 -0.51 16.14
C ASN A 337 -5.44 0.71 15.22
N LEU A 338 -6.36 0.78 14.26
CA LEU A 338 -6.52 1.88 13.31
C LEU A 338 -7.89 2.54 13.48
N SER A 339 -7.95 3.85 13.27
CA SER A 339 -9.21 4.58 13.19
C SER A 339 -9.25 5.38 11.90
N PHE A 340 -10.24 5.13 11.04
CA PHE A 340 -10.43 5.83 9.77
C PHE A 340 -11.49 6.94 9.89
N SER A 341 -11.32 8.02 9.14
CA SER A 341 -12.27 9.13 9.08
C SER A 341 -13.62 8.68 8.55
N THR A 342 -14.68 9.12 9.21
CA THR A 342 -16.06 8.89 8.78
C THR A 342 -16.51 9.97 7.77
N PRO A 343 -17.58 9.74 6.99
CA PRO A 343 -18.01 10.71 5.96
C PRO A 343 -18.33 12.11 6.52
N THR A 344 -18.74 12.22 7.78
CA THR A 344 -19.03 13.50 8.45
C THR A 344 -17.77 14.30 8.80
N GLN A 345 -16.59 13.68 8.70
CA GLN A 345 -15.29 14.27 9.05
C GLN A 345 -14.46 14.60 7.81
N LEU A 346 -14.92 14.20 6.63
CA LEU A 346 -14.25 14.44 5.37
C LEU A 346 -14.72 15.77 4.77
N THR A 347 -13.79 16.52 4.21
CA THR A 347 -14.08 17.68 3.37
C THR A 347 -14.01 17.27 1.89
N ALA A 348 -14.77 17.96 1.04
CA ALA A 348 -14.70 17.76 -0.40
C ALA A 348 -13.23 17.83 -0.89
N PRO A 349 -12.82 16.96 -1.83
CA PRO A 349 -13.65 16.09 -2.68
C PRO A 349 -13.98 14.70 -2.09
N MET A 350 -13.49 14.36 -0.89
CA MET A 350 -13.79 13.07 -0.27
C MET A 350 -15.16 13.11 0.40
N VAL A 351 -16.07 12.26 -0.07
CA VAL A 351 -17.44 12.13 0.48
C VAL A 351 -17.73 10.73 1.01
N GLN A 352 -16.77 9.81 0.86
CA GLN A 352 -16.87 8.41 1.27
C GLN A 352 -15.67 8.06 2.15
N ALA A 353 -15.95 7.37 3.26
CA ALA A 353 -14.93 6.90 4.18
C ALA A 353 -14.12 5.77 3.55
N THR A 354 -12.79 5.88 3.64
CA THR A 354 -11.88 4.83 3.19
C THR A 354 -12.12 3.56 4.00
N GLN A 355 -12.26 2.43 3.30
CA GLN A 355 -12.35 1.12 3.91
C GLN A 355 -11.00 0.42 3.80
N TYR A 356 -10.60 -0.27 4.88
CA TYR A 356 -9.42 -1.10 4.91
C TYR A 356 -9.82 -2.55 5.18
N SER A 357 -9.35 -3.49 4.35
CA SER A 357 -9.84 -4.87 4.39
C SER A 357 -9.58 -5.60 5.71
N ASN A 358 -8.55 -5.20 6.47
CA ASN A 358 -8.26 -5.78 7.79
C ASN A 358 -9.11 -5.16 8.91
N GLY A 359 -9.96 -4.17 8.62
CA GLY A 359 -10.76 -3.47 9.61
C GLY A 359 -9.95 -2.53 10.50
N SER A 360 -10.54 -2.16 11.65
CA SER A 360 -9.97 -1.21 12.62
C SER A 360 -9.06 -1.86 13.67
N ALA A 361 -9.08 -3.18 13.80
CA ALA A 361 -8.22 -3.92 14.73
C ALA A 361 -7.87 -5.27 14.10
N PHE A 362 -6.57 -5.55 13.96
CA PHE A 362 -6.09 -6.78 13.32
C PHE A 362 -4.78 -7.28 13.91
N SER A 363 -4.47 -8.56 13.65
CA SER A 363 -3.25 -9.18 14.13
C SER A 363 -2.00 -8.48 13.56
N PRO A 364 -0.99 -8.18 14.38
CA PRO A 364 0.30 -7.63 13.95
C PRO A 364 1.05 -8.52 12.94
N SER A 365 0.75 -9.82 12.89
CA SER A 365 1.33 -10.73 11.90
C SER A 365 0.61 -10.70 10.55
N ALA A 366 -0.54 -10.03 10.46
CA ALA A 366 -1.29 -9.95 9.21
C ALA A 366 -0.55 -9.09 8.19
N ALA A 367 -0.57 -9.54 6.94
CA ALA A 367 -0.14 -8.70 5.83
C ALA A 367 -1.03 -7.47 5.72
N TYR A 368 -0.51 -6.41 5.11
CA TYR A 368 -1.26 -5.22 4.81
C TYR A 368 -2.52 -5.55 4.00
N GLY A 369 -3.64 -4.97 4.42
CA GLY A 369 -4.92 -5.04 3.73
C GLY A 369 -4.99 -4.12 2.50
N SER A 370 -6.09 -4.22 1.78
CA SER A 370 -6.43 -3.37 0.64
C SER A 370 -7.35 -2.22 1.01
N CYS A 371 -7.16 -1.09 0.35
CA CYS A 371 -7.99 0.09 0.49
C CYS A 371 -9.13 0.07 -0.53
N SER A 372 -10.34 0.43 -0.13
CA SER A 372 -11.49 0.59 -1.02
C SER A 372 -12.38 1.75 -0.57
N ASN A 373 -13.44 2.05 -1.34
CA ASN A 373 -14.40 3.10 -1.02
C ASN A 373 -13.77 4.51 -0.87
N THR A 374 -12.82 4.84 -1.75
CA THR A 374 -12.10 6.12 -1.76
C THR A 374 -12.13 6.77 -3.14
N SER A 375 -12.24 8.10 -3.20
CA SER A 375 -12.19 8.86 -4.45
C SER A 375 -10.79 8.88 -5.08
N CYS A 376 -9.72 8.66 -4.30
CA CYS A 376 -8.33 8.82 -4.74
C CYS A 376 -7.83 7.67 -5.64
N HIS A 377 -8.35 6.45 -5.43
CA HIS A 377 -8.00 5.28 -6.24
C HIS A 377 -9.08 4.94 -7.27
N GLY A 378 -10.12 5.76 -7.39
CA GLY A 378 -11.26 5.50 -8.27
C GLY A 378 -11.90 4.15 -7.97
N SER A 379 -11.91 3.26 -8.97
CA SER A 379 -12.40 1.88 -8.82
C SER A 379 -11.32 0.88 -8.42
N GLY A 380 -10.07 1.32 -8.28
CA GLY A 380 -8.98 0.47 -7.83
C GLY A 380 -9.11 0.11 -6.34
N SER A 381 -8.59 -1.05 -5.96
CA SER A 381 -8.48 -1.44 -4.55
C SER A 381 -7.05 -1.89 -4.23
N PRO A 382 -6.08 -0.94 -4.21
CA PRO A 382 -4.68 -1.27 -4.00
C PRO A 382 -4.43 -1.80 -2.59
N THR A 383 -3.50 -2.75 -2.48
CA THR A 383 -2.96 -3.21 -1.20
C THR A 383 -2.03 -2.14 -0.62
N TRP A 384 -2.17 -1.84 0.67
CA TRP A 384 -1.27 -0.91 1.35
C TRP A 384 0.18 -1.44 1.32
N GLY A 385 1.14 -0.57 1.10
CA GLY A 385 2.54 -0.94 0.85
C GLY A 385 2.88 -1.25 -0.62
N ALA A 386 1.88 -1.47 -1.49
CA ALA A 386 2.13 -1.63 -2.92
C ALA A 386 2.42 -0.27 -3.58
N ASN A 387 3.38 -0.26 -4.52
CA ASN A 387 3.69 0.90 -5.34
C ASN A 387 4.02 0.47 -6.77
N THR A 388 3.55 1.26 -7.74
CA THR A 388 3.85 1.05 -9.15
C THR A 388 5.07 1.89 -9.56
N THR A 389 5.83 1.44 -10.55
CA THR A 389 6.91 2.23 -11.18
C THR A 389 6.40 3.43 -11.99
N ARG A 390 5.08 3.53 -12.21
CA ARG A 390 4.46 4.61 -12.99
C ARG A 390 4.63 5.97 -12.31
N VAL A 391 4.81 6.99 -13.15
CA VAL A 391 4.96 8.40 -12.73
C VAL A 391 3.59 9.03 -12.45
N SER A 392 3.58 10.16 -11.75
CA SER A 392 2.44 10.78 -11.06
C SER A 392 1.03 10.48 -11.58
N CYS A 393 0.66 10.92 -12.79
CA CYS A 393 -0.70 10.72 -13.34
C CYS A 393 -0.95 9.29 -13.85
N GLU A 394 0.10 8.64 -14.36
CA GLU A 394 0.08 7.27 -14.86
C GLU A 394 -0.15 6.24 -13.75
N LYS A 395 0.00 6.62 -12.48
CA LYS A 395 -0.44 5.77 -11.37
C LYS A 395 -1.94 5.49 -11.40
N CYS A 396 -2.75 6.33 -12.05
CA CYS A 396 -4.20 6.17 -12.13
C CYS A 396 -4.70 5.88 -13.55
N HIS A 397 -4.35 6.70 -14.55
CA HIS A 397 -4.82 6.54 -15.93
C HIS A 397 -3.71 6.83 -16.94
N GLY A 398 -3.87 6.37 -18.18
CA GLY A 398 -2.88 6.54 -19.24
C GLY A 398 -2.56 8.00 -19.54
N SER A 399 -1.39 8.23 -20.10
CA SER A 399 -0.95 9.52 -20.67
C SER A 399 -1.01 9.49 -22.19
N ALA A 400 -0.67 10.60 -22.83
CA ALA A 400 -0.50 10.66 -24.29
C ALA A 400 0.58 9.69 -24.82
N ALA A 401 1.53 9.27 -23.98
CA ALA A 401 2.56 8.30 -24.33
C ALA A 401 2.13 6.84 -24.08
N THR A 402 0.98 6.62 -23.45
CA THR A 402 0.51 5.29 -23.07
C THR A 402 -0.27 4.64 -24.21
N VAL A 403 0.22 3.51 -24.71
CA VAL A 403 -0.43 2.75 -25.80
C VAL A 403 -0.48 1.26 -25.43
N PRO A 404 -1.67 0.65 -25.26
CA PRO A 404 -2.99 1.27 -25.26
C PRO A 404 -3.23 2.13 -24.00
N PHE A 405 -4.02 3.20 -24.13
CA PHE A 405 -4.48 3.98 -22.99
C PHE A 405 -5.21 3.06 -22.00
N TYR A 406 -4.94 3.20 -20.70
CA TYR A 406 -5.69 2.52 -19.65
C TYR A 406 -6.50 3.52 -18.82
N ALA A 407 -7.72 3.17 -18.48
CA ALA A 407 -8.56 3.94 -17.57
C ALA A 407 -8.20 3.69 -16.10
N THR A 408 -8.88 4.39 -15.19
CA THR A 408 -8.69 4.25 -13.72
C THR A 408 -9.01 2.87 -13.17
N ASN A 409 -9.74 2.04 -13.92
CA ASN A 409 -9.97 0.61 -13.64
C ASN A 409 -8.94 -0.30 -14.31
N ALA A 410 -7.86 0.25 -14.84
CA ALA A 410 -6.86 -0.41 -15.68
C ALA A 410 -7.39 -1.02 -17.00
N ALA A 411 -8.65 -0.77 -17.38
CA ALA A 411 -9.20 -1.25 -18.64
C ALA A 411 -8.52 -0.56 -19.82
N THR A 412 -8.17 -1.33 -20.85
CA THR A 412 -7.51 -0.85 -22.08
C THR A 412 -8.37 -1.03 -23.33
N ALA A 413 -9.45 -1.81 -23.23
CA ALA A 413 -10.32 -2.11 -24.36
C ALA A 413 -11.10 -0.86 -24.80
N THR A 414 -11.16 -0.62 -26.10
CA THR A 414 -11.92 0.50 -26.68
C THR A 414 -13.44 0.38 -26.49
N SER A 415 -13.92 -0.80 -26.10
CA SER A 415 -15.32 -1.05 -25.72
C SER A 415 -15.64 -0.66 -24.26
N ASP A 416 -14.63 -0.48 -23.40
CA ASP A 416 -14.83 0.00 -22.03
C ASP A 416 -15.22 1.49 -22.06
N ALA A 417 -16.21 1.90 -21.27
CA ALA A 417 -16.72 3.26 -21.31
C ALA A 417 -15.71 4.32 -20.80
N LYS A 418 -14.74 3.92 -19.96
CA LYS A 418 -13.73 4.79 -19.38
C LYS A 418 -12.48 4.86 -20.27
N ALA A 419 -12.06 3.75 -20.84
CA ALA A 419 -10.94 3.72 -21.80
C ALA A 419 -11.38 4.28 -23.16
N GLY A 420 -12.42 3.68 -23.74
CA GLY A 420 -13.08 4.11 -24.97
C GLY A 420 -12.13 4.44 -26.11
N ALA A 421 -12.42 5.50 -26.85
CA ALA A 421 -11.64 5.93 -28.01
C ALA A 421 -10.34 6.70 -27.66
N HIS A 422 -9.86 6.72 -26.41
CA HIS A 422 -8.63 7.47 -26.06
C HIS A 422 -7.43 7.03 -26.91
N THR A 423 -7.15 5.73 -26.99
CA THR A 423 -6.00 5.23 -27.76
C THR A 423 -6.04 5.68 -29.22
N ASN A 424 -7.23 5.67 -29.84
CA ASN A 424 -7.41 6.07 -31.24
C ASN A 424 -7.17 7.57 -31.46
N HIS A 425 -7.53 8.42 -30.50
CA HIS A 425 -7.31 9.87 -30.58
C HIS A 425 -5.87 10.26 -30.22
N LEU A 426 -5.31 9.66 -29.17
CA LEU A 426 -3.96 9.98 -28.68
C LEU A 426 -2.87 9.41 -29.59
N ASN A 427 -3.17 8.33 -30.30
CA ASN A 427 -2.23 7.66 -31.17
C ASN A 427 -2.90 7.18 -32.48
N ALA A 428 -3.33 8.15 -33.29
CA ALA A 428 -4.02 7.89 -34.55
C ALA A 428 -3.15 7.05 -35.51
N THR A 429 -1.86 7.37 -35.59
CA THR A 429 -0.91 6.72 -36.51
C THR A 429 -0.61 5.26 -36.12
N SER A 430 -0.31 4.96 -34.85
CA SER A 430 -0.05 3.58 -34.42
C SER A 430 -1.32 2.73 -34.30
N SER A 431 -2.49 3.36 -34.23
CA SER A 431 -3.79 2.65 -34.25
C SER A 431 -4.22 2.25 -35.66
N GLY A 432 -3.42 2.54 -36.70
CA GLY A 432 -3.75 2.25 -38.10
C GLY A 432 -4.75 3.21 -38.75
N HIS A 433 -5.13 4.28 -38.05
CA HIS A 433 -6.10 5.28 -38.51
C HIS A 433 -5.34 6.53 -38.97
N ASN A 434 -4.75 6.48 -40.16
CA ASN A 434 -3.94 7.57 -40.74
C ASN A 434 -4.79 8.72 -41.33
N ILE A 435 -5.83 9.14 -40.61
CA ILE A 435 -6.80 10.16 -41.04
C ILE A 435 -6.47 11.52 -40.44
N THR A 436 -5.90 11.57 -39.24
CA THR A 436 -5.49 12.81 -38.56
C THR A 436 -4.14 12.63 -37.87
N GLY A 437 -3.52 13.72 -37.44
CA GLY A 437 -2.48 13.67 -36.41
C GLY A 437 -3.04 13.31 -35.03
N ASN A 438 -2.16 13.14 -34.04
CA ASN A 438 -2.55 12.89 -32.65
C ASN A 438 -3.31 14.08 -32.07
N ILE A 439 -4.40 13.81 -31.37
CA ILE A 439 -5.26 14.82 -30.74
C ILE A 439 -4.78 15.07 -29.30
N ALA A 440 -4.57 16.34 -28.95
CA ALA A 440 -4.21 16.72 -27.59
C ALA A 440 -5.40 16.51 -26.64
N CYS A 441 -5.13 16.06 -25.41
CA CYS A 441 -6.17 15.83 -24.39
C CYS A 441 -7.05 17.06 -24.14
N THR A 442 -6.45 18.25 -24.22
CA THR A 442 -7.09 19.56 -24.02
C THR A 442 -8.16 19.87 -25.05
N GLU A 443 -8.22 19.13 -26.16
CA GLU A 443 -9.29 19.26 -27.14
C GLU A 443 -10.61 18.66 -26.64
N CYS A 444 -10.57 17.70 -25.72
CA CYS A 444 -11.76 17.10 -25.13
C CYS A 444 -12.04 17.59 -23.71
N HIS A 445 -11.03 17.66 -22.86
CA HIS A 445 -11.21 18.01 -21.46
C HIS A 445 -9.99 18.70 -20.87
N THR A 446 -10.18 19.42 -19.76
CA THR A 446 -9.08 20.02 -19.02
C THR A 446 -8.16 18.93 -18.45
N VAL A 447 -6.86 19.06 -18.67
CA VAL A 447 -5.84 18.23 -18.01
C VAL A 447 -5.33 18.99 -16.79
N PRO A 448 -5.53 18.48 -15.56
CA PRO A 448 -5.03 19.16 -14.37
C PRO A 448 -3.51 19.08 -14.28
N ALA A 449 -2.90 20.11 -13.69
CA ALA A 449 -1.45 20.15 -13.47
C ALA A 449 -0.99 19.18 -12.36
N THR A 450 -1.86 18.92 -11.37
CA THR A 450 -1.59 17.99 -10.26
C THR A 450 -2.80 17.12 -9.97
N VAL A 451 -2.57 15.95 -9.38
CA VAL A 451 -3.64 15.03 -8.96
C VAL A 451 -4.58 15.67 -7.93
N ASN A 452 -4.09 16.61 -7.12
CA ASN A 452 -4.87 17.30 -6.07
C ASN A 452 -5.70 18.48 -6.58
N THR A 453 -5.73 18.73 -7.89
CA THR A 453 -6.52 19.83 -8.46
C THR A 453 -8.00 19.66 -8.07
N LEU A 454 -8.60 20.72 -7.50
CA LEU A 454 -9.98 20.69 -7.06
C LEU A 454 -10.91 20.21 -8.18
N GLY A 455 -11.74 19.22 -7.87
CA GLY A 455 -12.67 18.63 -8.83
C GLY A 455 -12.12 17.46 -9.64
N HIS A 456 -10.81 17.19 -9.66
CA HIS A 456 -10.23 16.07 -10.42
C HIS A 456 -10.74 14.69 -9.95
N PHE A 457 -10.82 14.49 -8.63
CA PHE A 457 -11.35 13.27 -8.03
C PHE A 457 -12.89 13.25 -7.87
N SER A 458 -13.56 14.33 -8.29
CA SER A 458 -15.02 14.42 -8.22
C SER A 458 -15.64 13.99 -9.54
N SER A 459 -16.93 13.62 -9.53
CA SER A 459 -17.72 13.35 -10.75
C SER A 459 -17.86 14.57 -11.69
N ALA A 460 -17.30 15.73 -11.31
CA ALA A 460 -17.38 16.99 -12.02
C ALA A 460 -16.18 17.28 -12.95
N SER A 461 -15.41 16.29 -13.40
CA SER A 461 -14.43 16.48 -14.48
C SER A 461 -15.15 16.84 -15.79
N LEU A 462 -15.49 18.12 -15.91
CA LEU A 462 -16.25 18.70 -17.02
C LEU A 462 -15.47 18.51 -18.31
N ILE A 463 -16.09 17.79 -19.25
CA ILE A 463 -15.64 17.80 -20.64
C ILE A 463 -15.78 19.24 -21.12
N THR A 464 -14.63 19.84 -21.39
CA THR A 464 -14.48 21.23 -21.79
C THR A 464 -13.72 21.20 -23.09
N PHE A 465 -14.45 21.28 -24.19
CA PHE A 465 -13.87 21.14 -25.52
C PHE A 465 -12.94 22.31 -25.85
N GLY A 466 -11.80 21.97 -26.46
CA GLY A 466 -10.78 22.90 -26.92
C GLY A 466 -11.14 23.60 -28.22
N THR A 467 -10.19 24.39 -28.74
CA THR A 467 -10.39 25.25 -29.90
C THR A 467 -10.62 24.44 -31.18
N LEU A 468 -9.83 23.39 -31.43
CA LEU A 468 -9.92 22.60 -32.66
C LEU A 468 -11.29 21.92 -32.76
N THR A 469 -11.81 21.44 -31.63
CA THR A 469 -13.09 20.71 -31.60
C THR A 469 -14.28 21.64 -31.89
N LYS A 470 -14.12 22.96 -31.67
CA LYS A 470 -15.11 24.03 -31.92
C LYS A 470 -14.97 24.70 -33.30
N SER A 471 -13.97 24.30 -34.10
CA SER A 471 -13.76 24.87 -35.44
C SER A 471 -14.98 24.68 -36.35
N GLY A 472 -15.05 25.46 -37.43
CA GLY A 472 -16.16 25.36 -38.40
C GLY A 472 -17.53 25.80 -37.86
N GLY A 473 -17.58 26.48 -36.71
CA GLY A 473 -18.84 26.93 -36.09
C GLY A 473 -19.57 25.85 -35.29
N GLY A 474 -18.93 24.70 -35.03
CA GLY A 474 -19.51 23.63 -34.22
C GLY A 474 -19.67 24.02 -32.75
N THR A 475 -20.75 23.54 -32.13
CA THR A 475 -21.01 23.67 -30.69
C THR A 475 -20.89 22.29 -30.01
N PRO A 476 -19.67 21.75 -29.86
CA PRO A 476 -19.47 20.36 -29.45
C PRO A 476 -20.06 20.08 -28.07
N SER A 477 -20.70 18.92 -27.94
CA SER A 477 -21.23 18.44 -26.66
C SER A 477 -20.99 16.94 -26.49
N PHE A 478 -20.85 16.50 -25.24
CA PHE A 478 -20.78 15.09 -24.88
C PHE A 478 -21.88 14.74 -23.88
N THR A 479 -22.75 13.83 -24.27
CA THR A 479 -23.82 13.32 -23.39
C THR A 479 -23.31 12.09 -22.65
N ARG A 480 -23.01 12.24 -21.35
CA ARG A 480 -22.47 11.14 -20.52
C ARG A 480 -23.39 9.91 -20.42
N ALA A 481 -24.71 10.12 -20.42
CA ALA A 481 -25.69 9.04 -20.21
C ALA A 481 -25.62 7.95 -21.29
N ASN A 482 -25.43 8.35 -22.55
CA ASN A 482 -25.31 7.44 -23.69
C ASN A 482 -23.90 7.42 -24.30
N ARG A 483 -23.00 8.29 -23.83
CA ARG A 483 -21.62 8.47 -24.30
C ARG A 483 -21.53 8.98 -25.74
N THR A 484 -22.50 9.79 -26.15
CA THR A 484 -22.59 10.32 -27.52
C THR A 484 -21.93 11.69 -27.63
N CYS A 485 -21.05 11.83 -28.62
CA CYS A 485 -20.52 13.12 -29.09
C CYS A 485 -21.49 13.72 -30.12
N SER A 486 -21.64 15.04 -30.14
CA SER A 486 -22.47 15.73 -31.14
C SER A 486 -21.95 17.13 -31.42
N ALA A 487 -22.28 17.66 -32.61
CA ALA A 487 -21.91 19.00 -33.06
C ALA A 487 -20.39 19.27 -33.02
N THR A 488 -19.58 18.22 -33.17
CA THR A 488 -18.11 18.27 -33.13
C THR A 488 -17.53 18.49 -34.53
N TYR A 489 -16.57 19.42 -34.64
CA TYR A 489 -15.79 19.66 -35.86
C TYR A 489 -15.11 18.38 -36.39
N CYS A 490 -14.40 17.66 -35.52
CA CYS A 490 -13.61 16.47 -35.90
C CYS A 490 -14.45 15.30 -36.44
N HIS A 491 -15.75 15.25 -36.12
CA HIS A 491 -16.68 14.22 -36.62
C HIS A 491 -17.57 14.75 -37.75
N GLY A 492 -17.20 15.88 -38.35
CA GLY A 492 -17.85 16.43 -39.54
C GLY A 492 -19.27 16.93 -39.31
N ALA A 493 -19.65 17.29 -38.08
CA ALA A 493 -20.99 17.77 -37.79
C ALA A 493 -21.35 19.08 -38.52
N THR A 494 -20.34 19.81 -38.97
CA THR A 494 -20.48 21.05 -39.75
C THR A 494 -20.28 20.83 -41.25
N LEU A 495 -20.08 19.58 -41.70
CA LEU A 495 -19.80 19.21 -43.08
C LEU A 495 -20.97 18.44 -43.69
N VAL A 496 -21.20 18.62 -44.99
CA VAL A 496 -22.31 17.97 -45.70
C VAL A 496 -21.90 16.58 -46.20
N GLY A 497 -22.84 15.63 -46.14
CA GLY A 497 -22.69 14.28 -46.71
C GLY A 497 -22.09 13.23 -45.77
N GLY A 498 -21.81 13.58 -44.51
CA GLY A 498 -21.35 12.63 -43.49
C GLY A 498 -22.48 11.73 -42.98
N SER A 499 -22.21 10.43 -42.85
CA SER A 499 -23.20 9.42 -42.44
C SER A 499 -23.25 9.16 -40.93
N LYS A 500 -22.21 9.51 -40.15
CA LYS A 500 -22.16 9.32 -38.69
C LYS A 500 -21.47 10.47 -37.97
N THR A 501 -22.11 11.64 -37.97
CA THR A 501 -21.57 12.86 -37.34
C THR A 501 -21.79 12.95 -35.82
N SER A 502 -22.39 11.93 -35.20
CA SER A 502 -22.62 11.86 -33.75
C SER A 502 -22.23 10.49 -33.17
N PRO A 503 -20.92 10.17 -33.08
CA PRO A 503 -20.45 8.87 -32.64
C PRO A 503 -20.61 8.61 -31.14
N VAL A 504 -20.59 7.33 -30.78
CA VAL A 504 -20.57 6.85 -29.38
C VAL A 504 -19.13 6.49 -28.98
N TRP A 505 -18.65 7.06 -27.87
CA TRP A 505 -17.25 7.05 -27.43
C TRP A 505 -16.56 5.68 -27.37
N ASN A 506 -17.31 4.63 -27.02
CA ASN A 506 -16.79 3.27 -26.82
C ASN A 506 -17.36 2.28 -27.85
N THR A 507 -17.77 2.77 -29.02
CA THR A 507 -18.25 1.95 -30.13
C THR A 507 -17.32 2.11 -31.32
N PRO A 508 -16.99 1.03 -32.05
CA PRO A 508 -16.19 1.13 -33.28
C PRO A 508 -16.80 2.16 -34.24
N PHE A 509 -16.00 3.15 -34.62
CA PHE A 509 -16.42 4.24 -35.49
C PHE A 509 -16.06 3.98 -36.94
N LEU A 510 -14.77 3.68 -37.17
CA LEU A 510 -14.20 3.36 -38.47
C LEU A 510 -14.04 1.85 -38.63
N THR A 511 -14.15 1.38 -39.87
CA THR A 511 -14.18 -0.04 -40.22
C THR A 511 -12.89 -0.53 -40.88
N GLY A 512 -11.96 0.37 -41.20
CA GLY A 512 -10.71 0.08 -41.91
C GLY A 512 -10.88 0.02 -43.44
N SER A 513 -12.06 0.37 -43.96
CA SER A 513 -12.31 0.50 -45.39
C SER A 513 -12.44 1.96 -45.74
N ALA A 514 -11.41 2.52 -46.38
CA ALA A 514 -11.33 3.97 -46.55
C ALA A 514 -12.48 4.58 -47.37
N ALA A 515 -13.01 3.85 -48.37
CA ALA A 515 -14.18 4.31 -49.12
C ALA A 515 -15.42 4.52 -48.23
N ASN A 516 -15.59 3.69 -47.19
CA ASN A 516 -16.69 3.79 -46.23
C ASN A 516 -16.35 4.75 -45.06
N ASP A 517 -15.08 4.80 -44.67
CA ASP A 517 -14.61 5.56 -43.52
C ASP A 517 -14.58 7.07 -43.80
N CYS A 518 -14.24 7.52 -45.02
CA CYS A 518 -14.31 8.94 -45.41
C CYS A 518 -15.73 9.49 -45.34
N ALA A 519 -16.70 8.74 -45.89
CA ALA A 519 -18.13 9.06 -45.91
C ALA A 519 -18.77 9.12 -44.50
N THR A 520 -18.02 8.76 -43.46
CA THR A 520 -18.48 8.82 -42.08
C THR A 520 -18.57 10.26 -41.57
N CYS A 521 -17.61 11.11 -41.95
CA CYS A 521 -17.53 12.50 -41.48
C CYS A 521 -18.06 13.50 -42.51
N HIS A 522 -17.74 13.34 -43.79
CA HIS A 522 -18.19 14.24 -44.87
C HIS A 522 -18.47 13.44 -46.15
N GLY A 523 -19.12 14.03 -47.15
CA GLY A 523 -19.36 13.35 -48.42
C GLY A 523 -18.07 12.92 -49.11
N TYR A 524 -18.12 11.79 -49.82
CA TYR A 524 -16.98 11.24 -50.55
C TYR A 524 -17.42 10.78 -51.97
N PRO A 525 -17.33 11.65 -53.00
CA PRO A 525 -16.83 13.04 -52.96
C PRO A 525 -17.78 14.00 -52.22
N PRO A 526 -17.29 15.13 -51.67
CA PRO A 526 -18.15 16.12 -51.05
C PRO A 526 -19.17 16.67 -52.06
N PRO A 527 -20.45 16.85 -51.68
CA PRO A 527 -21.47 17.37 -52.59
C PRO A 527 -21.35 18.87 -52.86
N GLU A 528 -20.50 19.56 -52.10
CA GLU A 528 -20.21 20.98 -52.25
C GLU A 528 -19.05 21.21 -53.24
N GLY A 529 -19.05 22.36 -53.92
CA GLY A 529 -18.02 22.72 -54.89
C GLY A 529 -18.22 22.07 -56.27
N PRO A 530 -17.19 22.03 -57.13
CA PRO A 530 -17.28 21.52 -58.49
C PRO A 530 -17.16 19.98 -58.60
N HIS A 531 -17.40 19.24 -57.50
CA HIS A 531 -17.26 17.79 -57.48
C HIS A 531 -18.34 17.09 -58.32
N LEU A 532 -17.93 16.11 -59.13
CA LEU A 532 -18.85 15.26 -59.88
C LEU A 532 -19.08 13.93 -59.13
N PRO A 533 -20.33 13.44 -59.00
CA PRO A 533 -20.64 12.18 -58.33
C PRO A 533 -19.99 10.94 -58.96
N THR A 534 -19.52 11.05 -60.20
CA THR A 534 -18.94 9.96 -60.99
C THR A 534 -17.43 9.77 -60.77
N LYS A 535 -16.78 10.62 -59.97
CA LYS A 535 -15.33 10.52 -59.73
C LYS A 535 -14.98 9.33 -58.84
N LEU A 536 -13.92 8.63 -59.24
CA LEU A 536 -13.36 7.50 -58.50
C LEU A 536 -12.42 7.99 -57.39
N PRO A 537 -12.30 7.26 -56.27
CA PRO A 537 -11.35 7.53 -55.18
C PRO A 537 -9.93 7.87 -55.63
N THR A 538 -9.41 7.15 -56.63
CA THR A 538 -8.06 7.29 -57.16
C THR A 538 -7.83 8.59 -57.94
N GLU A 539 -8.90 9.31 -58.28
CA GLU A 539 -8.82 10.57 -59.02
C GLU A 539 -8.73 11.79 -58.08
N CYS A 540 -9.00 11.63 -56.78
CA CYS A 540 -8.97 12.73 -55.81
C CYS A 540 -7.59 13.41 -55.74
N ALA A 541 -6.51 12.64 -55.79
CA ALA A 541 -5.13 13.15 -55.68
C ALA A 541 -4.74 14.14 -56.80
N GLY A 542 -5.44 14.12 -57.95
CA GLY A 542 -5.20 15.06 -59.04
C GLY A 542 -5.62 16.50 -58.70
N CYS A 543 -6.66 16.65 -57.86
CA CYS A 543 -7.14 17.95 -57.40
C CYS A 543 -6.75 18.24 -55.95
N HIS A 544 -6.61 17.20 -55.11
CA HIS A 544 -6.27 17.31 -53.69
C HIS A 544 -4.89 16.70 -53.43
N PRO A 545 -3.80 17.48 -53.49
CA PRO A 545 -2.44 16.94 -53.47
C PRO A 545 -2.07 16.24 -52.17
N ASN A 546 -2.79 16.51 -51.07
CA ASN A 546 -2.56 15.83 -49.79
C ASN A 546 -3.31 14.50 -49.66
N VAL A 547 -4.27 14.19 -50.56
CA VAL A 547 -4.91 12.87 -50.62
C VAL A 547 -3.96 11.88 -51.30
N ASN A 548 -3.79 10.69 -50.72
CA ASN A 548 -2.93 9.67 -51.30
C ASN A 548 -3.48 9.15 -52.64
N ALA A 549 -2.63 8.54 -53.47
CA ALA A 549 -3.02 8.06 -54.80
C ALA A 549 -4.16 7.01 -54.80
N ALA A 550 -4.35 6.31 -53.67
CA ALA A 550 -5.41 5.31 -53.52
C ALA A 550 -6.76 5.94 -53.13
N GLY A 551 -6.80 7.22 -52.77
CA GLY A 551 -7.99 7.89 -52.22
C GLY A 551 -8.35 7.41 -50.82
N THR A 552 -7.46 6.73 -50.11
CA THR A 552 -7.77 6.02 -48.86
C THR A 552 -7.26 6.71 -47.59
N GLY A 553 -6.56 7.82 -47.73
CA GLY A 553 -5.95 8.55 -46.63
C GLY A 553 -5.09 9.71 -47.13
N PHE A 554 -4.23 10.21 -46.24
CA PHE A 554 -3.49 11.45 -46.47
C PHE A 554 -1.99 11.22 -46.49
N ILE A 555 -1.27 12.01 -47.30
CA ILE A 555 0.20 12.07 -47.29
C ILE A 555 0.68 12.69 -45.98
N ASN A 556 0.04 13.79 -45.56
CA ASN A 556 0.25 14.41 -44.27
C ASN A 556 -1.09 14.48 -43.49
N PRO A 557 -1.33 13.54 -42.55
CA PRO A 557 -2.55 13.53 -41.73
C PRO A 557 -2.75 14.79 -40.87
N ALA A 558 -1.69 15.56 -40.60
CA ALA A 558 -1.83 16.80 -39.82
C ALA A 558 -2.57 17.91 -40.59
N LEU A 559 -2.64 17.84 -41.91
CA LEU A 559 -3.31 18.85 -42.74
C LEU A 559 -4.80 18.57 -42.95
N HIS A 560 -5.28 17.36 -42.71
CA HIS A 560 -6.66 17.00 -43.06
C HIS A 560 -7.73 17.81 -42.29
N ILE A 561 -7.49 18.13 -41.01
CA ILE A 561 -8.43 18.85 -40.14
C ILE A 561 -7.91 20.24 -39.72
N ASN A 562 -7.03 20.84 -40.52
CA ASN A 562 -6.44 22.16 -40.22
C ASN A 562 -7.35 23.35 -40.62
N GLY A 563 -8.55 23.08 -41.13
CA GLY A 563 -9.51 24.09 -41.59
C GLY A 563 -9.25 24.63 -43.01
N THR A 564 -8.25 24.11 -43.73
CA THR A 564 -7.92 24.51 -45.10
C THR A 564 -8.14 23.34 -46.05
N ILE A 565 -8.77 23.60 -47.20
CA ILE A 565 -8.92 22.59 -48.25
C ILE A 565 -7.69 22.70 -49.17
N ASP A 566 -6.84 21.68 -49.15
CA ASP A 566 -5.72 21.57 -50.08
C ASP A 566 -6.24 21.27 -51.48
N VAL A 567 -6.21 22.26 -52.38
CA VAL A 567 -6.61 22.13 -53.79
C VAL A 567 -5.52 22.60 -54.73
N ASN A 568 -5.35 21.90 -55.86
CA ASN A 568 -4.59 22.37 -56.99
C ASN A 568 -5.50 23.21 -57.89
N SER A 569 -5.20 24.49 -58.07
CA SER A 569 -6.07 25.47 -58.73
C SER A 569 -5.82 25.63 -60.24
N ASN A 570 -5.13 24.68 -60.87
CA ASN A 570 -4.78 24.78 -62.28
C ASN A 570 -5.90 24.17 -63.14
N CYS A 571 -6.35 24.86 -64.20
CA CYS A 571 -7.43 24.39 -65.08
C CYS A 571 -7.22 22.95 -65.59
N ASP A 572 -5.95 22.59 -65.82
CA ASP A 572 -5.54 21.30 -66.38
C ASP A 572 -5.75 20.12 -65.41
N SER A 573 -5.85 20.36 -64.09
CA SER A 573 -6.11 19.29 -63.13
C SER A 573 -7.54 18.74 -63.26
N CYS A 574 -8.46 19.55 -63.77
CA CYS A 574 -9.85 19.16 -64.00
C CYS A 574 -10.15 18.89 -65.48
N HIS A 575 -9.61 19.69 -66.40
CA HIS A 575 -9.93 19.63 -67.83
C HIS A 575 -8.90 18.88 -68.68
N GLY A 576 -7.73 18.56 -68.11
CA GLY A 576 -6.58 18.03 -68.85
C GLY A 576 -5.93 19.05 -69.78
N TYR A 577 -4.78 18.66 -70.33
CA TYR A 577 -4.00 19.48 -71.24
C TYR A 577 -3.55 18.67 -72.47
N PRO A 578 -4.12 18.95 -73.66
CA PRO A 578 -5.29 19.79 -73.89
C PRO A 578 -6.59 19.10 -73.41
N PRO A 579 -7.69 19.87 -73.20
CA PRO A 579 -9.02 19.28 -73.07
C PRO A 579 -9.38 18.53 -74.35
N ALA A 580 -9.82 17.28 -74.24
CA ALA A 580 -10.19 16.42 -75.37
C ALA A 580 -11.68 16.08 -75.34
N SER A 581 -12.23 15.50 -76.40
CA SER A 581 -13.64 15.07 -76.41
C SER A 581 -13.95 14.09 -75.28
N ALA A 582 -15.21 14.06 -74.83
CA ALA A 582 -15.68 13.09 -73.84
C ALA A 582 -15.30 11.65 -74.27
N GLY A 583 -14.76 10.86 -73.33
CA GLY A 583 -14.29 9.50 -73.58
C GLY A 583 -12.92 9.37 -74.26
N PHE A 584 -12.25 10.48 -74.61
CA PHE A 584 -10.87 10.43 -75.11
C PHE A 584 -9.91 9.97 -74.00
N VAL A 585 -9.05 9.00 -74.35
CA VAL A 585 -8.00 8.49 -73.47
C VAL A 585 -6.65 8.72 -74.14
N GLY A 586 -5.86 9.62 -73.55
CA GLY A 586 -4.48 9.86 -73.97
C GLY A 586 -3.61 8.61 -73.77
N THR A 587 -2.66 8.39 -74.67
CA THR A 587 -1.65 7.32 -74.53
C THR A 587 -0.26 7.91 -74.45
N SER A 588 0.73 7.13 -73.99
CA SER A 588 2.11 7.59 -73.92
C SER A 588 2.58 8.09 -75.29
N GLY A 589 3.01 9.35 -75.35
CA GLY A 589 3.42 10.00 -76.60
C GLY A 589 2.29 10.49 -77.50
N ASN A 590 1.02 10.32 -77.13
CA ASN A 590 -0.15 10.87 -77.85
C ASN A 590 -1.15 11.50 -76.85
N TRP A 591 -0.96 12.80 -76.58
CA TRP A 591 -1.76 13.62 -75.68
C TRP A 591 -1.96 12.94 -74.32
N SER A 592 -0.87 12.46 -73.73
CA SER A 592 -0.89 11.67 -72.50
C SER A 592 -1.49 12.40 -71.29
N SER A 593 -1.53 13.73 -71.30
CA SER A 593 -2.14 14.57 -70.27
C SER A 593 -3.53 15.10 -70.65
N ALA A 594 -4.08 14.69 -71.80
CA ALA A 594 -5.42 15.08 -72.19
C ALA A 594 -6.46 14.28 -71.40
N HIS A 595 -7.50 14.98 -70.97
CA HIS A 595 -8.65 14.38 -70.33
C HIS A 595 -9.89 14.74 -71.12
N GLY A 596 -10.84 13.80 -71.17
CA GLY A 596 -12.15 14.05 -71.75
C GLY A 596 -12.84 15.18 -71.00
N GLU A 597 -13.30 16.17 -71.75
CA GLU A 597 -14.14 17.23 -71.25
C GLU A 597 -15.40 16.66 -70.61
N ASN A 598 -15.82 17.26 -69.49
CA ASN A 598 -17.08 16.96 -68.80
C ASN A 598 -18.28 17.73 -69.39
N TYR A 599 -18.09 18.34 -70.56
CA TYR A 599 -19.12 19.05 -71.34
C TYR A 599 -19.03 18.59 -72.79
N ALA A 600 -20.14 18.30 -73.47
CA ALA A 600 -20.06 17.92 -74.88
C ALA A 600 -19.63 19.13 -75.74
N GLY A 601 -18.74 18.90 -76.72
CA GLY A 601 -18.69 19.70 -77.96
C GLY A 601 -17.54 20.70 -78.17
N GLY A 602 -16.39 20.58 -77.50
CA GLY A 602 -15.28 21.53 -77.67
C GLY A 602 -13.90 20.91 -77.93
N GLY A 603 -13.60 19.77 -77.33
CA GLY A 603 -12.24 19.26 -77.18
C GLY A 603 -11.72 18.40 -78.33
N GLY A 604 -12.59 17.88 -79.20
CA GLY A 604 -12.21 16.96 -80.27
C GLY A 604 -11.24 17.57 -81.30
N ALA A 605 -11.28 18.89 -81.51
CA ALA A 605 -10.31 19.57 -82.36
C ALA A 605 -8.89 19.57 -81.76
N HIS A 606 -8.75 19.50 -80.43
CA HIS A 606 -7.42 19.51 -79.80
C HIS A 606 -6.65 18.20 -79.99
N THR A 607 -7.33 17.09 -80.26
CA THR A 607 -6.68 15.77 -80.43
C THR A 607 -6.24 15.49 -81.88
N ILE A 608 -5.94 16.55 -82.63
CA ILE A 608 -5.37 16.52 -83.99
C ILE A 608 -3.93 17.05 -83.90
N ASN A 609 -2.93 16.31 -84.40
CA ASN A 609 -1.51 16.68 -84.21
C ASN A 609 -1.15 18.05 -84.79
N ALA A 610 -1.83 18.46 -85.86
CA ALA A 610 -1.70 19.80 -86.44
C ALA A 610 -2.29 20.91 -85.55
N HIS A 611 -3.26 20.59 -84.68
CA HIS A 611 -3.93 21.53 -83.77
C HIS A 611 -3.33 21.56 -82.37
N VAL A 612 -2.96 20.43 -81.77
CA VAL A 612 -2.12 20.40 -80.57
C VAL A 612 -1.13 19.29 -80.77
N LYS A 613 0.16 19.56 -80.55
CA LYS A 613 1.18 18.52 -80.75
C LYS A 613 0.92 17.35 -79.79
N LYS A 614 1.14 16.13 -80.26
CA LYS A 614 0.96 14.91 -79.46
C LYS A 614 1.72 14.90 -78.13
N GLY A 615 2.87 15.56 -78.06
CA GLY A 615 3.68 15.68 -76.83
C GLY A 615 3.39 16.92 -76.00
N ALA A 616 2.26 17.61 -76.19
CA ALA A 616 1.92 18.82 -75.44
C ALA A 616 1.83 18.51 -73.94
N ARG A 617 2.42 19.38 -73.12
CA ARG A 617 2.46 19.24 -71.65
C ARG A 617 1.97 20.52 -70.98
N PRO A 618 1.30 20.44 -69.81
CA PRO A 618 0.89 21.61 -69.03
C PRO A 618 2.01 22.66 -68.84
N SER A 619 3.25 22.20 -68.69
CA SER A 619 4.44 23.06 -68.52
C SER A 619 4.69 24.02 -69.70
N GLU A 620 4.08 23.78 -70.85
CA GLU A 620 4.21 24.60 -72.06
C GLU A 620 3.18 25.74 -72.11
N GLY A 621 2.34 25.85 -71.08
CA GLY A 621 1.39 26.94 -70.89
C GLY A 621 0.44 27.09 -72.08
N TRP A 622 0.30 28.28 -72.64
CA TRP A 622 -0.61 28.51 -73.76
C TRP A 622 0.02 28.38 -75.15
N ALA A 623 1.30 28.04 -75.25
CA ALA A 623 2.03 28.06 -76.52
C ALA A 623 1.40 27.14 -77.58
N ASN A 624 0.86 25.99 -77.17
CA ASN A 624 0.20 25.06 -78.09
C ASN A 624 -1.19 25.51 -78.55
N CYS A 625 -1.86 26.41 -77.81
CA CYS A 625 -3.25 26.80 -78.04
C CYS A 625 -3.38 28.17 -78.72
N GLN A 626 -2.41 29.08 -78.50
CA GLN A 626 -2.41 30.47 -79.00
C GLN A 626 -2.51 30.60 -80.53
N LYS A 627 -2.12 29.56 -81.26
CA LYS A 627 -2.27 29.49 -82.72
C LYS A 627 -3.73 29.41 -83.19
N CYS A 628 -4.66 29.08 -82.30
CA CYS A 628 -6.08 28.94 -82.63
C CYS A 628 -6.94 29.98 -81.90
N HIS A 629 -6.77 30.18 -80.60
CA HIS A 629 -7.57 31.14 -79.82
C HIS A 629 -6.76 31.77 -78.68
N ASN A 630 -7.26 32.86 -78.09
CA ASN A 630 -6.52 33.63 -77.09
C ASN A 630 -6.58 32.95 -75.70
N PRO A 631 -5.48 32.94 -74.92
CA PRO A 631 -5.49 32.54 -73.51
C PRO A 631 -6.60 33.20 -72.70
N ALA A 632 -6.91 34.47 -72.98
CA ALA A 632 -7.95 35.24 -72.30
C ALA A 632 -9.37 34.67 -72.44
N ASP A 633 -9.59 33.72 -73.35
CA ASP A 633 -10.87 33.03 -73.51
C ASP A 633 -11.03 31.84 -72.53
N HIS A 634 -10.01 31.50 -71.71
CA HIS A 634 -10.04 30.43 -70.70
C HIS A 634 -10.18 30.96 -69.27
N VAL A 635 -11.23 31.75 -69.04
CA VAL A 635 -11.55 32.27 -67.71
C VAL A 635 -12.42 31.28 -66.94
N MET A 636 -12.08 31.02 -65.67
CA MET A 636 -12.97 30.31 -64.76
C MET A 636 -14.19 31.19 -64.46
N SER A 637 -15.40 30.67 -64.71
CA SER A 637 -16.65 31.37 -64.37
C SER A 637 -17.19 30.86 -63.02
N PRO A 638 -17.53 31.74 -62.07
CA PRO A 638 -18.16 31.35 -60.81
C PRO A 638 -19.66 31.01 -60.95
N LEU A 639 -20.22 31.08 -62.16
CA LEU A 639 -21.64 30.84 -62.43
C LEU A 639 -21.96 29.34 -62.54
N VAL A 640 -23.19 28.96 -62.16
CA VAL A 640 -23.75 27.62 -62.37
C VAL A 640 -23.49 27.17 -63.81
N TRP A 641 -22.93 25.96 -63.94
CA TRP A 641 -22.55 25.39 -65.23
C TRP A 641 -23.77 25.28 -66.15
N LEU A 642 -23.80 26.14 -67.16
CA LEU A 642 -24.74 26.11 -68.29
C LEU A 642 -23.91 25.94 -69.56
N PRO A 643 -23.83 24.72 -70.13
CA PRO A 643 -22.83 24.36 -71.15
C PRO A 643 -22.92 25.16 -72.45
N SER A 644 -24.04 25.85 -72.70
CA SER A 644 -24.32 26.53 -73.97
C SER A 644 -24.19 28.07 -73.94
N SER A 645 -23.94 28.69 -72.78
CA SER A 645 -24.00 30.16 -72.63
C SER A 645 -22.65 30.83 -72.33
N ASN A 646 -21.71 30.08 -71.75
CA ASN A 646 -20.53 30.66 -71.10
C ASN A 646 -19.21 30.42 -71.84
N ILE A 647 -19.16 29.50 -72.81
CA ILE A 647 -17.95 29.21 -73.58
C ILE A 647 -17.94 30.07 -74.84
N LYS A 648 -17.00 31.01 -74.96
CA LYS A 648 -16.80 31.82 -76.18
C LYS A 648 -15.43 31.51 -76.77
N VAL A 649 -15.38 30.64 -77.77
CA VAL A 649 -14.15 30.41 -78.53
C VAL A 649 -14.02 31.49 -79.60
N ARG A 650 -13.12 32.47 -79.40
CA ARG A 650 -12.74 33.41 -80.45
C ARG A 650 -11.48 32.93 -81.13
N VAL A 651 -11.59 32.61 -82.42
CA VAL A 651 -10.42 32.31 -83.22
C VAL A 651 -9.56 33.56 -83.35
N ASN A 652 -8.25 33.40 -83.18
CA ASN A 652 -7.31 34.50 -83.29
C ASN A 652 -7.32 35.08 -84.72
N SER A 653 -7.72 36.36 -84.85
CA SER A 653 -7.91 37.03 -86.14
C SER A 653 -6.62 37.26 -86.91
N VAL A 654 -5.44 37.12 -86.28
CA VAL A 654 -4.14 37.21 -86.97
C VAL A 654 -3.95 36.13 -88.04
N PHE A 655 -4.76 35.07 -88.01
CA PHE A 655 -4.73 34.00 -88.99
C PHE A 655 -5.85 34.09 -90.03
N ALA A 656 -6.60 35.20 -90.10
CA ALA A 656 -7.62 35.39 -91.11
C ALA A 656 -7.00 35.39 -92.53
N TYR A 657 -7.58 34.61 -93.44
CA TYR A 657 -7.08 34.51 -94.82
C TYR A 657 -7.41 35.77 -95.63
N GLU A 658 -8.64 36.25 -95.52
CA GLU A 658 -9.06 37.54 -96.08
C GLU A 658 -9.21 38.57 -94.96
N ASN A 659 -8.39 39.62 -94.97
CA ASN A 659 -8.36 40.67 -93.94
C ASN A 659 -9.71 41.39 -93.71
N LEU A 660 -10.64 41.33 -94.68
CA LEU A 660 -11.97 41.94 -94.61
C LEU A 660 -13.09 40.96 -94.20
N LYS A 661 -12.80 39.67 -94.06
CA LYS A 661 -13.76 38.67 -93.57
C LYS A 661 -13.32 38.20 -92.18
N PHE A 662 -14.26 38.04 -91.26
CA PHE A 662 -13.95 37.50 -89.93
C PHE A 662 -13.51 36.03 -90.04
N ALA A 663 -12.45 35.64 -89.32
CA ALA A 663 -12.18 34.23 -89.03
C ALA A 663 -13.39 33.65 -88.31
N ARG A 664 -13.98 32.57 -88.84
CA ARG A 664 -15.22 32.01 -88.31
C ARG A 664 -14.96 30.65 -87.71
N TYR A 665 -15.40 30.48 -86.46
CA TYR A 665 -15.68 29.19 -85.86
C TYR A 665 -17.17 29.10 -85.61
N THR A 666 -17.83 28.09 -86.16
CA THR A 666 -19.29 27.99 -86.14
C THR A 666 -19.87 27.46 -84.83
N SER A 667 -19.03 27.08 -83.85
CA SER A 667 -19.55 26.61 -82.57
C SER A 667 -19.83 27.77 -81.62
N ASN A 668 -21.11 28.13 -81.60
CA ASN A 668 -21.88 28.54 -80.41
C ASN A 668 -23.39 28.57 -80.79
N ARG A 669 -24.18 27.57 -80.29
CA ARG A 669 -25.64 27.33 -80.51
C ARG A 669 -26.01 26.85 -81.93
N LEU A 670 -26.96 25.93 -82.22
CA LEU A 670 -27.98 25.07 -81.57
C LEU A 670 -28.12 23.85 -82.52
N ASP A 671 -28.29 22.62 -82.04
CA ASP A 671 -29.61 21.97 -82.06
C ASP A 671 -29.62 20.81 -81.04
N ALA A 672 -30.72 20.72 -80.29
CA ALA A 672 -31.15 19.59 -79.45
C ALA A 672 -30.07 18.61 -78.94
N ALA A 673 -29.80 18.67 -77.63
CA ALA A 673 -29.09 17.66 -76.81
C ALA A 673 -27.63 17.31 -77.18
N ASN A 674 -27.14 17.59 -78.39
CA ASN A 674 -25.81 17.19 -78.85
C ASN A 674 -24.96 18.42 -79.22
N HIS A 675 -24.09 18.83 -78.31
CA HIS A 675 -23.06 19.82 -78.61
C HIS A 675 -22.00 19.17 -79.52
N VAL A 676 -21.95 19.58 -80.78
CA VAL A 676 -20.97 19.14 -81.79
C VAL A 676 -19.87 20.17 -81.94
N THR A 677 -18.63 19.72 -82.14
CA THR A 677 -17.52 20.62 -82.50
C THR A 677 -17.85 21.38 -83.79
N GLY A 678 -17.53 22.68 -83.81
CA GLY A 678 -17.80 23.54 -84.96
C GLY A 678 -16.81 23.35 -86.12
N THR A 679 -17.11 24.03 -87.23
CA THR A 679 -16.23 24.15 -88.39
C THR A 679 -15.47 25.47 -88.36
N CYS A 680 -14.20 25.43 -88.74
CA CYS A 680 -13.34 26.59 -88.94
C CYS A 680 -13.39 27.02 -90.42
N SER A 681 -13.47 28.32 -90.71
CA SER A 681 -13.38 28.84 -92.08
C SER A 681 -12.77 30.23 -92.13
N ASN A 682 -12.25 30.61 -93.31
CA ASN A 682 -11.56 31.88 -93.56
C ASN A 682 -10.34 32.09 -92.64
N ILE A 683 -9.54 31.03 -92.47
CA ILE A 683 -8.29 31.03 -91.71
C ILE A 683 -7.20 30.46 -92.63
N ASN A 684 -5.95 30.89 -92.51
CA ASN A 684 -4.83 30.46 -93.37
C ASN A 684 -4.64 28.93 -93.47
N CYS A 685 -5.12 28.17 -92.47
CA CYS A 685 -5.11 26.71 -92.47
C CYS A 685 -6.40 26.07 -93.01
N HIS A 686 -7.51 26.83 -93.03
CA HIS A 686 -8.84 26.39 -93.46
C HIS A 686 -9.51 27.49 -94.31
N PHE A 687 -9.22 27.50 -95.61
CA PHE A 687 -9.79 28.47 -96.56
C PHE A 687 -11.31 28.35 -96.65
N GLY A 688 -11.83 27.11 -96.71
CA GLY A 688 -13.26 26.78 -96.63
C GLY A 688 -13.66 26.23 -95.26
N ALA A 689 -14.92 25.81 -95.10
CA ALA A 689 -15.38 25.15 -93.87
C ALA A 689 -14.63 23.81 -93.65
N SER A 690 -13.99 23.66 -92.50
CA SER A 690 -13.40 22.39 -92.08
C SER A 690 -14.47 21.32 -91.84
N PRO A 691 -14.10 20.03 -91.77
CA PRO A 691 -14.95 19.02 -91.15
C PRO A 691 -15.31 19.41 -89.71
N LYS A 692 -16.37 18.79 -89.18
CA LYS A 692 -16.59 18.72 -87.74
C LYS A 692 -15.61 17.72 -87.15
N TRP A 693 -15.17 17.95 -85.92
CA TRP A 693 -14.13 17.19 -85.22
C TRP A 693 -14.67 16.44 -83.99
N ASP A 694 -15.95 16.05 -84.03
CA ASP A 694 -16.63 15.28 -82.98
C ASP A 694 -16.59 13.79 -83.34
N PRO A 695 -16.29 12.86 -82.41
CA PRO A 695 -16.21 11.41 -82.67
C PRO A 695 -17.43 10.74 -83.34
N LEU A 696 -18.58 11.41 -83.47
CA LEU A 696 -19.79 10.88 -84.11
C LEU A 696 -19.97 11.28 -85.59
N HIS A 697 -19.03 12.02 -86.19
CA HIS A 697 -18.97 12.38 -87.62
C HIS A 697 -17.61 12.03 -88.21
#